data_AF-A0A1T4SVX3-F1
#
_entry.id   AF-A0A1T4SVX3-F1
#
_cell.length_a   1.000
_cell.length_b   1.000
_cell.length_c   1.000
_cell.angle_alpha   90.00
_cell.angle_beta   90.00
_cell.angle_gamma   90.00
#
_symmetry.space_group_name_H-M   'P 1'
#
loop_
_entity.id
_entity.type
_entity.pdbx_description
1 polymer ?
#
loop_
_entity_poly.entity_id
_entity_poly.type
_entity_poly.pdbx_seq_one_letter_code
_entity_poly.pdbx_strand_id
1 'polypeptide(L)'
;MTAADPAVHRPVRWGLATKLFVILILLGAIAVLFTSILGYVRARQALEETIFNQLTAARETKAKQVEAYFRTVRHDLRLLASSKMVVEAMHRFQDGFEELDHKTPEPDLRAAVERWYEKNFVPEVGHLLGKEAKLADYMPMGWAATYLQYYYIVNNPQPMARRKLLDNPGDGSAYSAAHAIYHPLLRNAATTVGFFDFMLADPKSGRLVYGTAKEVDFATSLHLGPYRDTNAAAAVARCAALPDPSATCLEDFKPYLPSDGLPAAFMAAPVIDQGAVIGVLIAQLSIDEIDRVVTGDRRWRQEGFGATGEAYLVGPDYLIRSGNRLFYEDRDRYFEELRQSGAPPEEIEAIQRYGSPVLHQLVDTVATRAALAGIEGTGQIVGNLGKETLSSWGPVTIPGVKWALIAKIETAEAFAPIYRLQRELIAVGIIALLVVLLAGAWLARSLLEPLRELTAGVRRFAAGDHSAKVAVRTSDEIGQLCAAFNGMVDELSAKNAVIATKNRENEELLLNVLPAPIANRLRGGEQSIADGFAEVSVAFADLVGFTALSSEMPPQEVVTLLNGLFTRFDMAAQELGIEKIKTVGDAYMAVCGLPVPMEDHAERILRMAIRMVHITREHALENKVTMKVRVGVNTGPVVAGVIGRSKYIYDLWGDTVNLASRMESGGLPDTIQVTRPVYEKLKDKFSFEPRGMIEVKGKGSVEAWLLRL
;
A
#
# COMPACT_ATOMS: atom_id res chain seq x y z
N MET A 1 42.02 42.13 21.80
CA MET A 1 41.38 40.86 22.20
C MET A 1 39.89 41.07 22.04
N THR A 2 39.10 40.36 21.24
CA THR A 2 39.27 39.15 20.42
C THR A 2 38.05 39.16 19.48
N ALA A 3 38.27 39.13 18.18
CA ALA A 3 37.20 38.98 17.20
C ALA A 3 36.70 37.53 17.24
N ALA A 4 35.40 37.35 17.44
CA ALA A 4 34.73 36.07 17.39
C ALA A 4 34.36 35.75 15.93
N ASP A 5 34.81 34.58 15.48
CA ASP A 5 34.60 34.00 14.15
C ASP A 5 33.15 33.48 14.02
N PRO A 6 32.39 33.76 12.94
CA PRO A 6 31.04 33.24 12.81
C PRO A 6 31.06 31.77 12.40
N ALA A 7 30.41 30.92 13.21
CA ALA A 7 30.25 29.50 12.94
C ALA A 7 29.52 29.25 11.61
N VAL A 8 30.24 28.69 10.64
CA VAL A 8 29.72 28.21 9.36
C VAL A 8 28.81 27.00 9.59
N HIS A 9 27.50 27.18 9.47
CA HIS A 9 26.54 26.07 9.38
C HIS A 9 26.82 25.24 8.11
N ARG A 10 27.44 24.07 8.26
CA ARG A 10 27.55 23.09 7.17
C ARG A 10 26.19 22.39 6.99
N PRO A 11 25.56 22.43 5.80
CA PRO A 11 24.31 21.71 5.56
C PRO A 11 24.55 20.20 5.65
N VAL A 12 23.67 19.49 6.36
CA VAL A 12 23.65 18.02 6.41
C VAL A 12 23.53 17.53 4.96
N ARG A 13 24.58 16.89 4.44
CA ARG A 13 24.58 16.33 3.08
C ARG A 13 23.94 14.96 3.09
N TRP A 14 22.63 14.90 2.83
CA TRP A 14 21.91 13.65 2.65
C TRP A 14 22.48 12.89 1.44
N GLY A 15 22.78 11.60 1.61
CA GLY A 15 23.17 10.73 0.50
C GLY A 15 22.04 10.58 -0.52
N LEU A 16 22.37 10.30 -1.77
CA LEU A 16 21.40 10.19 -2.87
C LEU A 16 20.26 9.19 -2.55
N ALA A 17 20.57 8.06 -1.91
CA ALA A 17 19.55 7.08 -1.48
C ALA A 17 18.56 7.64 -0.47
N THR A 18 19.03 8.37 0.53
CA THR A 18 18.13 8.91 1.56
C THR A 18 17.20 9.95 0.94
N LYS A 19 17.67 10.73 -0.04
CA LYS A 19 16.83 11.67 -0.79
C LYS A 19 15.79 10.93 -1.63
N LEU A 20 16.19 9.93 -2.42
CA LEU A 20 15.28 9.16 -3.28
C LEU A 20 14.19 8.45 -2.45
N PHE A 21 14.60 7.80 -1.35
CA PHE A 21 13.70 7.10 -0.43
C PHE A 21 12.66 8.03 0.19
N VAL A 22 13.08 9.19 0.70
CA VAL A 22 12.18 10.18 1.29
C VAL A 22 11.23 10.75 0.24
N ILE A 23 11.71 11.05 -0.97
CA ILE A 23 10.85 11.56 -2.05
C ILE A 23 9.77 10.55 -2.43
N LEU A 24 10.11 9.27 -2.57
CA LEU A 24 9.14 8.22 -2.91
C LEU A 24 8.09 8.03 -1.81
N ILE A 25 8.51 8.04 -0.55
CA ILE A 25 7.57 7.96 0.58
C ILE A 25 6.65 9.17 0.63
N LEU A 26 7.18 10.39 0.46
CA LEU A 26 6.37 11.60 0.47
C LEU A 26 5.35 11.61 -0.67
N LEU A 27 5.77 11.26 -1.89
CA LEU A 27 4.87 11.20 -3.04
C LEU A 27 3.76 10.17 -2.84
N GLY A 28 4.11 8.97 -2.35
CA GLY A 28 3.12 7.92 -2.05
C GLY A 28 2.15 8.33 -0.93
N ALA A 29 2.67 8.90 0.16
CA ALA A 29 1.84 9.37 1.28
C ALA A 29 0.89 10.49 0.87
N ILE A 30 1.36 11.46 0.08
CA ILE A 30 0.53 12.56 -0.45
C ILE A 30 -0.57 12.01 -1.37
N ALA A 31 -0.24 11.08 -2.28
CA ALA A 31 -1.21 10.48 -3.18
C ALA A 31 -2.31 9.72 -2.41
N VAL A 32 -1.94 8.91 -1.42
CA VAL A 32 -2.88 8.17 -0.57
C VAL A 32 -3.75 9.12 0.25
N LEU A 33 -3.15 10.15 0.86
CA LEU A 33 -3.88 11.14 1.66
C LEU A 33 -4.89 11.91 0.79
N PHE A 34 -4.44 12.40 -0.38
CA PHE A 34 -5.27 13.19 -1.28
C PHE A 34 -6.46 12.38 -1.81
N THR A 35 -6.21 11.15 -2.29
CA THR A 35 -7.27 10.25 -2.78
C THR A 35 -8.23 9.85 -1.67
N SER A 36 -7.74 9.58 -0.46
CA SER A 36 -8.58 9.22 0.70
C SER A 36 -9.48 10.37 1.13
N ILE A 37 -8.95 11.60 1.22
CA ILE A 37 -9.74 12.79 1.58
C ILE A 37 -10.79 13.07 0.51
N LEU A 38 -10.39 13.06 -0.77
CA LEU A 38 -11.31 13.33 -1.88
C LEU A 38 -12.41 12.28 -1.95
N GLY A 39 -12.06 10.99 -1.80
CA GLY A 39 -13.01 9.89 -1.75
C GLY A 39 -14.00 10.01 -0.60
N TYR A 40 -13.51 10.36 0.60
CA TYR A 40 -14.35 10.57 1.78
C TYR A 40 -15.35 11.72 1.59
N VAL A 41 -14.89 12.88 1.08
CA VAL A 41 -15.77 14.04 0.85
C VAL A 41 -16.84 13.73 -0.20
N ARG A 42 -16.45 13.10 -1.32
CA ARG A 42 -17.38 12.69 -2.38
C ARG A 42 -18.40 11.67 -1.89
N ALA A 43 -17.96 10.65 -1.14
CA ALA A 43 -18.83 9.62 -0.60
C ALA A 43 -19.83 10.19 0.41
N ARG A 44 -19.37 11.09 1.30
CA ARG A 44 -20.25 11.74 2.28
C ARG A 44 -21.32 12.58 1.59
N GLN A 45 -20.95 13.42 0.63
CA GLN A 45 -21.90 14.25 -0.11
C GLN A 45 -22.93 13.42 -0.88
N ALA A 46 -22.48 12.40 -1.61
CA ALA A 46 -23.38 11.52 -2.36
C ALA A 46 -24.35 10.75 -1.44
N LEU A 47 -23.86 10.29 -0.29
CA LEU A 47 -24.71 9.61 0.68
C LEU A 47 -25.73 10.55 1.31
N GLU A 48 -25.32 11.77 1.67
CA GLU A 48 -26.20 12.80 2.22
C GLU A 48 -27.34 13.15 1.23
N GLU A 49 -27.00 13.38 -0.04
CA GLU A 49 -27.99 13.63 -1.10
C GLU A 49 -28.94 12.43 -1.29
N THR A 50 -28.41 11.22 -1.23
CA THR A 50 -29.23 9.99 -1.32
C THR A 50 -30.23 9.90 -0.16
N ILE A 51 -29.79 10.19 1.07
CA ILE A 51 -30.67 10.17 2.24
C ILE A 51 -31.73 11.27 2.14
N PHE A 52 -31.36 12.49 1.73
CA PHE A 52 -32.35 13.55 1.53
C PHE A 52 -33.39 13.21 0.48
N ASN A 53 -33.00 12.58 -0.63
CA ASN A 53 -33.92 12.11 -1.65
C ASN A 53 -34.86 11.01 -1.10
N GLN A 54 -34.32 10.06 -0.32
CA GLN A 54 -35.12 9.00 0.32
C GLN A 54 -36.11 9.58 1.34
N LEU A 55 -35.67 10.50 2.21
CA LEU A 55 -36.52 11.17 3.19
C LEU A 55 -37.61 11.99 2.50
N THR A 56 -37.28 12.68 1.42
CA THR A 56 -38.25 13.47 0.63
C THR A 56 -39.28 12.56 -0.02
N ALA A 57 -38.87 11.46 -0.63
CA ALA A 57 -39.78 10.48 -1.22
C ALA A 57 -40.71 9.86 -0.15
N ALA A 58 -40.16 9.51 1.02
CA ALA A 58 -40.94 8.99 2.14
C ALA A 58 -41.94 10.02 2.66
N ARG A 59 -41.49 11.28 2.88
CA ARG A 59 -42.34 12.41 3.29
C ARG A 59 -43.48 12.63 2.29
N GLU A 60 -43.19 12.76 1.00
CA GLU A 60 -44.21 12.99 -0.02
C GLU A 60 -45.23 11.84 -0.10
N THR A 61 -44.76 10.60 0.05
CA THR A 61 -45.62 9.42 0.09
C THR A 61 -46.56 9.49 1.30
N LYS A 62 -46.04 9.80 2.48
CA LYS A 62 -46.84 9.99 3.69
C LYS A 62 -47.80 11.17 3.58
N ALA A 63 -47.37 12.30 3.03
CA ALA A 63 -48.23 13.45 2.79
C ALA A 63 -49.41 13.07 1.89
N LYS A 64 -49.15 12.42 0.76
CA LYS A 64 -50.19 11.93 -0.16
C LYS A 64 -51.15 10.94 0.50
N GLN A 65 -50.64 10.05 1.37
CA GLN A 65 -51.48 9.10 2.12
C GLN A 65 -52.40 9.82 3.12
N VAL A 66 -51.88 10.80 3.86
CA VAL A 66 -52.67 11.61 4.78
C VAL A 66 -53.71 12.44 4.01
N GLU A 67 -53.32 13.11 2.93
CA GLU A 67 -54.24 13.86 2.06
C GLU A 67 -55.32 12.96 1.44
N ALA A 68 -54.96 11.73 1.03
CA ALA A 68 -55.92 10.75 0.55
C ALA A 68 -56.90 10.32 1.63
N TYR A 69 -56.43 10.05 2.85
CA TYR A 69 -57.28 9.72 3.99
C TYR A 69 -58.34 10.81 4.24
N PHE A 70 -57.93 12.08 4.36
CA PHE A 70 -58.87 13.19 4.56
C PHE A 70 -59.82 13.39 3.37
N ARG A 71 -59.37 13.14 2.14
CA ARG A 71 -60.26 13.18 0.96
C ARG A 71 -61.32 12.08 0.99
N THR A 72 -60.96 10.87 1.42
CA THR A 72 -61.89 9.74 1.57
C THR A 72 -62.91 10.04 2.67
N VAL A 73 -62.45 10.43 3.86
CA VAL A 73 -63.32 10.83 4.98
C VAL A 73 -64.34 11.89 4.56
N ARG A 74 -63.88 12.90 3.81
CA ARG A 74 -64.76 13.96 3.27
C ARG A 74 -65.80 13.42 2.30
N HIS A 75 -65.43 12.49 1.43
CA HIS A 75 -66.35 11.88 0.47
C HIS A 75 -67.41 11.04 1.17
N ASP A 76 -66.99 10.19 2.10
CA ASP A 76 -67.87 9.31 2.86
C ASP A 76 -68.85 10.10 3.72
N LEU A 77 -68.38 11.16 4.38
CA LEU A 77 -69.23 12.03 5.20
C LEU A 77 -70.30 12.74 4.36
N ARG A 78 -69.93 13.26 3.17
CA ARG A 78 -70.88 13.91 2.24
C ARG A 78 -71.93 12.93 1.72
N LEU A 79 -71.49 11.72 1.37
CA LEU A 79 -72.39 10.66 0.91
C LEU A 79 -73.39 10.27 2.00
N LEU A 80 -72.91 10.10 3.24
CA LEU A 80 -73.76 9.76 4.38
C LEU A 80 -74.73 10.91 4.72
N ALA A 81 -74.26 12.15 4.77
CA ALA A 81 -75.09 13.32 5.07
C ALA A 81 -76.23 13.52 4.05
N SER A 82 -75.99 13.13 2.79
CA SER A 82 -76.99 13.20 1.71
C SER A 82 -77.86 11.94 1.61
N SER A 83 -77.61 10.92 2.44
CA SER A 83 -78.34 9.66 2.37
C SER A 83 -79.74 9.80 2.97
N LYS A 84 -80.72 9.14 2.34
CA LYS A 84 -82.11 9.10 2.85
C LYS A 84 -82.17 8.57 4.29
N MET A 85 -81.29 7.62 4.64
CA MET A 85 -81.17 7.10 6.00
C MET A 85 -80.84 8.19 7.02
N VAL A 86 -79.85 9.06 6.76
CA VAL A 86 -79.47 10.13 7.69
C VAL A 86 -80.53 11.23 7.72
N VAL A 87 -81.13 11.57 6.58
CA VAL A 87 -82.22 12.56 6.51
C VAL A 87 -83.44 12.10 7.33
N GLU A 88 -83.90 10.86 7.14
CA GLU A 88 -85.02 10.31 7.91
C GLU A 88 -84.68 10.13 9.39
N ALA A 89 -83.46 9.69 9.72
CA ALA A 89 -83.00 9.60 11.11
C ALA A 89 -83.00 10.97 11.79
N MET A 90 -82.55 12.03 11.11
CA MET A 90 -82.52 13.39 11.64
C MET A 90 -83.91 13.87 12.07
N HIS A 91 -84.89 13.77 11.16
CA HIS A 91 -86.28 14.12 11.46
C HIS A 91 -86.83 13.31 12.63
N ARG A 92 -86.65 11.98 12.62
CA ARG A 92 -87.20 11.10 13.66
C ARG A 92 -86.57 11.33 15.04
N PHE A 93 -85.29 11.65 15.10
CA PHE A 93 -84.65 12.02 16.35
C PHE A 93 -85.09 13.40 16.83
N GLN A 94 -85.26 14.38 15.94
CA GLN A 94 -85.83 15.70 16.29
C GLN A 94 -87.24 15.57 16.88
N ASP A 95 -88.13 14.81 16.22
CA ASP A 95 -89.49 14.54 16.71
C ASP A 95 -89.48 13.90 18.11
N GLY A 96 -88.61 12.90 18.32
CA GLY A 96 -88.47 12.23 19.62
C GLY A 96 -87.93 13.15 20.71
N PHE A 97 -87.03 14.07 20.38
CA PHE A 97 -86.57 15.10 21.32
C PHE A 97 -87.68 16.09 21.67
N GLU A 98 -88.48 16.51 20.69
CA GLU A 98 -89.60 17.43 20.89
C GLU A 98 -90.67 16.79 21.79
N GLU A 99 -91.03 15.52 21.58
CA GLU A 99 -91.94 14.79 22.48
C GLU A 99 -91.42 14.80 23.93
N LEU A 100 -90.13 14.48 24.10
CA LEU A 100 -89.52 14.41 25.43
C LEU A 100 -89.43 15.78 26.11
N ASP A 101 -89.17 16.86 25.38
CA ASP A 101 -89.13 18.22 25.95
C ASP A 101 -90.50 18.68 26.48
N HIS A 102 -91.61 18.13 25.95
CA HIS A 102 -92.97 18.39 26.44
C HIS A 102 -93.42 17.43 27.56
N LYS A 103 -92.68 16.34 27.81
CA LYS A 103 -92.99 15.38 28.87
C LYS A 103 -92.65 15.98 30.24
N THR A 104 -93.43 15.66 31.27
CA THR A 104 -93.18 16.16 32.62
C THR A 104 -91.86 15.62 33.18
N PRO A 105 -90.98 16.48 33.75
CA PRO A 105 -89.75 16.03 34.38
C PRO A 105 -89.97 15.09 35.56
N GLU A 106 -89.20 14.01 35.62
CA GLU A 106 -89.16 13.06 36.73
C GLU A 106 -87.89 13.31 37.57
N PRO A 107 -88.02 13.82 38.82
CA PRO A 107 -86.87 14.21 39.64
C PRO A 107 -85.89 13.07 39.94
N ASP A 108 -86.39 11.84 40.05
CA ASP A 108 -85.57 10.67 40.37
C ASP A 108 -84.55 10.34 39.27
N LEU A 109 -84.93 10.54 38.00
CA LEU A 109 -84.02 10.36 36.85
C LEU A 109 -82.94 11.44 36.86
N ARG A 110 -83.30 12.70 37.12
CA ARG A 110 -82.33 13.80 37.23
C ARG A 110 -81.31 13.52 38.34
N ALA A 111 -81.78 13.11 39.52
CA ALA A 111 -80.91 12.75 40.64
C ALA A 111 -80.04 11.51 40.36
N ALA A 112 -80.50 10.57 39.52
CA ALA A 112 -79.68 9.44 39.07
C ALA A 112 -78.55 9.88 38.14
N VAL A 113 -78.83 10.80 37.20
CA VAL A 113 -77.81 11.38 36.30
C VAL A 113 -76.79 12.19 37.10
N GLU A 114 -77.23 13.04 38.04
CA GLU A 114 -76.33 13.84 38.88
C GLU A 114 -75.36 12.95 39.68
N ARG A 115 -75.88 11.93 40.38
CA ARG A 115 -75.04 10.97 41.11
C ARG A 115 -74.08 10.21 40.20
N TRP A 116 -74.48 9.93 38.96
CA TRP A 116 -73.60 9.28 38.00
C TRP A 116 -72.45 10.20 37.58
N TYR A 117 -72.72 11.48 37.29
CA TYR A 117 -71.69 12.46 36.93
C TYR A 117 -70.71 12.70 38.09
N GLU A 118 -71.22 12.89 39.31
CA GLU A 118 -70.39 13.08 40.52
C GLU A 118 -69.43 11.91 40.76
N LYS A 119 -69.89 10.69 40.48
CA LYS A 119 -69.11 9.48 40.73
C LYS A 119 -68.15 9.13 39.58
N ASN A 120 -68.56 9.30 38.32
CA ASN A 120 -67.87 8.70 37.17
C ASN A 120 -67.23 9.73 36.22
N PHE A 121 -67.64 11.00 36.23
CA PHE A 121 -67.16 11.98 35.25
C PHE A 121 -66.42 13.16 35.90
N VAL A 122 -67.01 13.79 36.92
CA VAL A 122 -66.42 14.96 37.59
C VAL A 122 -65.03 14.69 38.18
N PRO A 123 -64.75 13.54 38.83
CA PRO A 123 -63.42 13.24 39.35
C PRO A 123 -62.37 13.13 38.23
N GLU A 124 -62.74 12.52 37.10
CA GLU A 124 -61.84 12.35 35.95
C GLU A 124 -61.54 13.69 35.28
N VAL A 125 -62.55 14.53 35.10
CA VAL A 125 -62.36 15.90 34.59
C VAL A 125 -61.45 16.71 35.52
N GLY A 126 -61.61 16.55 36.83
CA GLY A 126 -60.73 17.21 37.81
C GLY A 126 -59.28 16.76 37.70
N HIS A 127 -59.06 15.46 37.51
CA HIS A 127 -57.74 14.87 37.26
C HIS A 127 -57.12 15.41 35.97
N LEU A 128 -57.86 15.39 34.85
CA LEU A 128 -57.38 15.85 33.55
C LEU A 128 -57.03 17.35 33.55
N LEU A 129 -57.91 18.18 34.10
CA LEU A 129 -57.71 19.64 34.16
C LEU A 129 -56.73 20.08 35.25
N GLY A 130 -56.34 19.19 36.17
CA GLY A 130 -55.48 19.53 37.31
C GLY A 130 -56.10 20.54 38.28
N LYS A 131 -57.44 20.67 38.28
CA LYS A 131 -58.20 21.60 39.13
C LYS A 131 -59.55 21.02 39.50
N GLU A 132 -60.14 21.50 40.58
CA GLU A 132 -61.47 21.05 41.00
C GLU A 132 -62.54 21.38 39.94
N ALA A 133 -63.30 20.36 39.55
CA ALA A 133 -64.38 20.45 38.56
C ALA A 133 -65.73 20.54 39.28
N LYS A 134 -66.57 21.51 38.90
CA LYS A 134 -67.91 21.68 39.49
C LYS A 134 -68.95 20.93 38.66
N LEU A 135 -69.76 20.09 39.31
CA LEU A 135 -70.82 19.32 38.65
C LEU A 135 -71.72 20.19 37.74
N ALA A 136 -72.16 21.35 38.25
CA ALA A 136 -73.07 22.25 37.55
C ALA A 136 -72.53 22.72 36.18
N ASP A 137 -71.21 22.76 36.00
CA ASP A 137 -70.58 23.22 34.76
C ASP A 137 -70.64 22.18 33.63
N TYR A 138 -70.98 20.92 33.95
CA TYR A 138 -70.97 19.78 33.00
C TYR A 138 -72.33 19.11 32.81
N MET A 139 -73.34 19.50 33.60
CA MET A 139 -74.65 18.86 33.56
C MET A 139 -75.38 19.11 32.23
N PRO A 140 -76.09 18.10 31.68
CA PRO A 140 -76.97 18.33 30.54
C PRO A 140 -78.09 19.33 30.88
N MET A 141 -78.41 20.18 29.91
CA MET A 141 -79.50 21.15 30.01
C MET A 141 -80.77 20.64 29.33
N GLY A 142 -81.90 20.79 30.00
CA GLY A 142 -83.22 20.36 29.49
C GLY A 142 -83.61 18.95 29.92
N TRP A 143 -84.91 18.68 29.81
CA TRP A 143 -85.48 17.41 30.26
C TRP A 143 -85.16 16.28 29.30
N ALA A 144 -85.33 16.46 27.98
CA ALA A 144 -85.00 15.43 27.00
C ALA A 144 -83.55 14.96 27.12
N ALA A 145 -82.60 15.89 27.34
CA ALA A 145 -81.19 15.55 27.54
C ALA A 145 -80.96 14.69 28.79
N THR A 146 -81.55 15.08 29.92
CA THR A 146 -81.47 14.31 31.17
C THR A 146 -82.08 12.91 31.00
N TYR A 147 -83.25 12.84 30.39
CA TYR A 147 -83.98 11.60 30.16
C TYR A 147 -83.19 10.63 29.27
N LEU A 148 -82.64 11.12 28.15
CA LEU A 148 -81.88 10.30 27.22
C LEU A 148 -80.52 9.86 27.79
N GLN A 149 -79.80 10.75 28.48
CA GLN A 149 -78.56 10.34 29.16
C GLN A 149 -78.83 9.30 30.25
N TYR A 150 -79.95 9.40 30.98
CA TYR A 150 -80.33 8.35 31.92
C TYR A 150 -80.44 6.98 31.23
N TYR A 151 -81.24 6.85 30.18
CA TYR A 151 -81.48 5.54 29.54
C TYR A 151 -80.28 5.01 28.74
N TYR A 152 -79.50 5.88 28.09
CA TYR A 152 -78.42 5.46 27.18
C TYR A 152 -77.01 5.50 27.80
N ILE A 153 -76.82 6.19 28.93
CA ILE A 153 -75.52 6.28 29.61
C ILE A 153 -75.57 5.66 31.01
N VAL A 154 -76.52 6.11 31.85
CA VAL A 154 -76.55 5.77 33.27
C VAL A 154 -77.12 4.37 33.53
N ASN A 155 -78.29 4.08 32.93
CA ASN A 155 -79.00 2.81 33.04
C ASN A 155 -78.72 1.88 31.85
N ASN A 156 -77.62 2.12 31.14
CA ASN A 156 -77.21 1.27 30.03
C ASN A 156 -76.63 -0.05 30.60
N PRO A 157 -77.15 -1.23 30.21
CA PRO A 157 -76.65 -2.51 30.70
C PRO A 157 -75.25 -2.85 30.16
N GLN A 158 -74.77 -2.13 29.14
CA GLN A 158 -73.44 -2.33 28.56
C GLN A 158 -72.37 -1.51 29.28
N PRO A 159 -71.14 -2.02 29.40
CA PRO A 159 -70.01 -1.24 29.92
C PRO A 159 -69.71 -0.04 29.00
N MET A 160 -68.99 0.97 29.51
CA MET A 160 -68.69 2.23 28.82
C MET A 160 -68.25 2.04 27.36
N ALA A 161 -67.23 1.21 27.11
CA ALA A 161 -66.68 0.94 25.77
C ALA A 161 -67.67 0.26 24.79
N ARG A 162 -68.82 -0.23 25.28
CA ARG A 162 -69.83 -0.95 24.51
C ARG A 162 -71.24 -0.35 24.66
N ARG A 163 -71.39 0.85 25.21
CA ARG A 163 -72.70 1.53 25.32
C ARG A 163 -73.41 1.64 23.97
N LYS A 164 -72.65 1.82 22.90
CA LYS A 164 -73.09 1.78 21.49
C LYS A 164 -73.73 0.47 21.04
N LEU A 165 -73.83 -0.57 21.87
CA LEU A 165 -74.52 -1.81 21.53
C LEU A 165 -75.99 -1.82 21.99
N LEU A 166 -76.42 -0.82 22.75
CA LEU A 166 -77.80 -0.69 23.20
C LEU A 166 -78.67 -0.09 22.09
N ASP A 167 -79.46 -0.93 21.42
CA ASP A 167 -80.35 -0.46 20.34
C ASP A 167 -81.68 0.11 20.87
N ASN A 168 -82.20 -0.39 21.99
CA ASN A 168 -83.42 0.12 22.62
C ASN A 168 -83.41 -0.14 24.15
N PRO A 169 -83.57 0.89 24.99
CA PRO A 169 -83.61 0.76 26.46
C PRO A 169 -84.97 0.27 27.01
N GLY A 170 -86.03 0.21 26.19
CA GLY A 170 -87.35 -0.25 26.62
C GLY A 170 -88.20 0.80 27.37
N ASP A 171 -87.90 2.09 27.20
CA ASP A 171 -88.57 3.21 27.87
C ASP A 171 -89.87 3.69 27.18
N GLY A 172 -90.15 3.19 25.98
CA GLY A 172 -91.38 3.45 25.23
C GLY A 172 -91.46 4.82 24.54
N SER A 173 -90.40 5.64 24.55
CA SER A 173 -90.39 6.95 23.86
C SER A 173 -90.31 6.82 22.34
N ALA A 174 -90.83 7.80 21.59
CA ALA A 174 -90.63 7.83 20.13
C ALA A 174 -89.14 7.94 19.77
N TYR A 175 -88.32 8.59 20.62
CA TYR A 175 -86.87 8.62 20.43
C TYR A 175 -86.28 7.21 20.41
N SER A 176 -86.60 6.37 21.39
CA SER A 176 -86.09 5.00 21.43
C SER A 176 -86.66 4.10 20.34
N ALA A 177 -87.88 4.35 19.89
CA ALA A 177 -88.43 3.68 18.70
C ALA A 177 -87.63 4.03 17.43
N ALA A 178 -87.28 5.30 17.24
CA ALA A 178 -86.40 5.73 16.16
C ALA A 178 -84.98 5.15 16.31
N HIS A 179 -84.44 5.17 17.52
CA HIS A 179 -83.11 4.63 17.84
C HIS A 179 -83.01 3.14 17.49
N ALA A 180 -84.02 2.34 17.83
CA ALA A 180 -84.07 0.91 17.50
C ALA A 180 -83.98 0.61 15.99
N ILE A 181 -84.42 1.55 15.15
CA ILE A 181 -84.39 1.44 13.69
C ILE A 181 -83.06 1.94 13.13
N TYR A 182 -82.66 3.16 13.50
CA TYR A 182 -81.55 3.86 12.83
C TYR A 182 -80.20 3.65 13.49
N HIS A 183 -80.14 3.40 14.80
CA HIS A 183 -78.86 3.21 15.48
C HIS A 183 -78.04 2.03 14.95
N PRO A 184 -78.61 0.83 14.69
CA PRO A 184 -77.84 -0.26 14.10
C PRO A 184 -77.22 0.12 12.74
N LEU A 185 -77.95 0.88 11.93
CA LEU A 185 -77.50 1.34 10.61
C LEU A 185 -76.40 2.39 10.72
N LEU A 186 -76.60 3.41 11.55
CA LEU A 186 -75.64 4.50 11.78
C LEU A 186 -74.37 3.97 12.47
N ARG A 187 -74.50 3.07 13.44
CA ARG A 187 -73.37 2.37 14.07
C ARG A 187 -72.57 1.57 13.06
N ASN A 188 -73.26 0.84 12.17
CA ASN A 188 -72.59 0.07 11.12
C ASN A 188 -71.86 0.99 10.13
N ALA A 189 -72.49 2.10 9.72
CA ALA A 189 -71.85 3.10 8.87
C ALA A 189 -70.61 3.71 9.53
N ALA A 190 -70.72 4.16 10.79
CA ALA A 190 -69.60 4.71 11.55
C ALA A 190 -68.43 3.71 11.67
N THR A 191 -68.74 2.45 11.99
CA THR A 191 -67.73 1.38 12.12
C THR A 191 -67.08 1.04 10.78
N THR A 192 -67.85 1.03 9.69
CA THR A 192 -67.35 0.72 8.33
C THR A 192 -66.41 1.79 7.81
N VAL A 193 -66.70 3.06 8.08
CA VAL A 193 -65.86 4.20 7.66
C VAL A 193 -64.69 4.43 8.62
N GLY A 194 -64.75 3.88 9.84
CA GLY A 194 -63.68 4.01 10.84
C GLY A 194 -63.76 5.28 11.69
N PHE A 195 -64.96 5.83 11.89
CA PHE A 195 -65.17 6.96 12.80
C PHE A 195 -65.28 6.47 14.25
N PHE A 196 -64.67 7.21 15.17
CA PHE A 196 -64.76 6.90 16.60
C PHE A 196 -66.19 7.14 17.09
N ASP A 197 -66.70 8.35 16.83
CA ASP A 197 -68.09 8.70 17.04
C ASP A 197 -68.69 9.38 15.81
N PHE A 198 -69.99 9.15 15.64
CA PHE A 198 -70.81 9.67 14.56
C PHE A 198 -72.07 10.26 15.19
N MET A 199 -72.25 11.56 14.96
CA MET A 199 -73.24 12.37 15.66
C MET A 199 -74.11 13.16 14.69
N LEU A 200 -75.33 13.47 15.11
CA LEU A 200 -76.23 14.37 14.40
C LEU A 200 -76.57 15.55 15.31
N ALA A 201 -76.38 16.76 14.82
CA ALA A 201 -76.75 17.98 15.51
C ALA A 201 -77.92 18.70 14.85
N ASP A 202 -78.83 19.21 15.66
CA ASP A 202 -79.84 20.17 15.24
C ASP A 202 -79.15 21.51 14.89
N PRO A 203 -79.39 22.08 13.70
CA PRO A 203 -78.62 23.22 13.20
C PRO A 203 -78.97 24.53 13.93
N LYS A 204 -80.15 24.62 14.56
CA LYS A 204 -80.60 25.84 15.25
C LYS A 204 -80.12 25.88 16.69
N SER A 205 -80.35 24.80 17.42
CA SER A 205 -80.03 24.69 18.86
C SER A 205 -78.63 24.17 19.13
N GLY A 206 -77.95 23.62 18.11
CA GLY A 206 -76.67 22.93 18.26
C GLY A 206 -76.79 21.64 19.09
N ARG A 207 -78.01 21.14 19.32
CA ARG A 207 -78.24 19.96 20.17
C ARG A 207 -77.84 18.69 19.44
N LEU A 208 -77.02 17.86 20.08
CA LEU A 208 -76.66 16.54 19.59
C LEU A 208 -77.85 15.57 19.74
N VAL A 209 -78.69 15.49 18.70
CA VAL A 209 -79.88 14.63 18.69
C VAL A 209 -79.53 13.15 18.53
N TYR A 210 -78.30 12.83 18.13
CA TYR A 210 -77.78 11.47 18.07
C TYR A 210 -76.27 11.47 18.27
N GLY A 211 -75.75 10.42 18.89
CA GLY A 211 -74.32 10.10 18.99
C GLY A 211 -74.17 8.58 19.08
N THR A 212 -73.18 8.00 18.42
CA THR A 212 -73.01 6.54 18.35
C THR A 212 -72.35 5.99 19.61
N ALA A 213 -71.31 6.65 20.12
CA ALA A 213 -70.52 6.21 21.27
C ALA A 213 -71.30 6.30 22.60
N LYS A 214 -72.27 7.24 22.70
CA LYS A 214 -73.01 7.58 23.92
C LYS A 214 -72.09 8.07 25.04
N GLU A 215 -71.29 9.08 24.70
CA GLU A 215 -70.50 9.86 25.65
C GLU A 215 -71.35 10.97 26.29
N VAL A 216 -70.77 11.72 27.23
CA VAL A 216 -71.47 12.74 28.03
C VAL A 216 -71.93 13.96 27.22
N ASP A 217 -71.47 14.12 25.99
CA ASP A 217 -71.94 15.11 25.02
C ASP A 217 -73.26 14.72 24.36
N PHE A 218 -73.61 13.43 24.33
CA PHE A 218 -74.87 12.94 23.81
C PHE A 218 -76.07 13.69 24.43
N ALA A 219 -76.99 14.13 23.57
CA ALA A 219 -78.18 14.92 23.93
C ALA A 219 -77.92 16.34 24.46
N THR A 220 -76.68 16.81 24.55
CA THR A 220 -76.35 18.16 25.00
C THR A 220 -76.37 19.19 23.87
N SER A 221 -76.50 20.48 24.21
CA SER A 221 -76.39 21.59 23.25
C SER A 221 -74.95 22.08 23.13
N LEU A 222 -74.43 22.07 21.91
CA LEU A 222 -73.15 22.66 21.53
C LEU A 222 -73.20 24.18 21.37
N HIS A 223 -74.37 24.83 21.49
CA HIS A 223 -74.45 26.30 21.47
C HIS A 223 -74.56 26.90 22.89
N LEU A 224 -75.31 26.25 23.79
CA LEU A 224 -75.62 26.82 25.10
C LEU A 224 -75.09 25.96 26.28
N GLY A 225 -74.60 24.74 26.04
CA GLY A 225 -74.20 23.79 27.07
C GLY A 225 -72.70 23.78 27.43
N PRO A 226 -72.26 22.73 28.17
CA PRO A 226 -70.89 22.62 28.69
C PRO A 226 -69.82 22.53 27.60
N TYR A 227 -70.20 22.10 26.40
CA TYR A 227 -69.27 21.84 25.30
C TYR A 227 -69.31 22.91 24.20
N ARG A 228 -69.83 24.11 24.49
CA ARG A 228 -69.98 25.20 23.50
C ARG A 228 -68.67 25.75 22.94
N ASP A 229 -67.58 25.63 23.70
CA ASP A 229 -66.27 26.16 23.32
C ASP A 229 -65.38 25.09 22.64
N THR A 230 -65.95 23.93 22.31
CA THR A 230 -65.25 22.81 21.67
C THR A 230 -65.09 23.03 20.16
N ASN A 231 -64.16 22.30 19.55
CA ASN A 231 -64.05 22.21 18.10
C ASN A 231 -65.24 21.48 17.45
N ALA A 232 -65.91 20.56 18.14
CA ALA A 232 -67.17 19.98 17.66
C ALA A 232 -68.25 21.06 17.49
N ALA A 233 -68.40 21.95 18.48
CA ALA A 233 -69.32 23.09 18.40
C ALA A 233 -69.00 24.03 17.24
N ALA A 234 -67.72 24.35 17.04
CA ALA A 234 -67.26 25.16 15.91
C ALA A 234 -67.58 24.51 14.54
N ALA A 235 -67.35 23.20 14.41
CA ALA A 235 -67.66 22.45 13.20
C ALA A 235 -69.16 22.49 12.87
N VAL A 236 -70.02 22.29 13.88
CA VAL A 236 -71.48 22.35 13.73
C VAL A 236 -71.94 23.75 13.33
N ALA A 237 -71.52 24.77 14.07
CA ALA A 237 -71.94 26.15 13.81
C ALA A 237 -71.55 26.60 12.38
N ARG A 238 -70.35 26.25 11.92
CA ARG A 238 -69.89 26.55 10.55
C ARG A 238 -70.70 25.81 9.49
N CYS A 239 -70.94 24.51 9.68
CA CYS A 239 -71.62 23.71 8.66
C CYS A 239 -73.14 23.93 8.63
N ALA A 240 -73.75 24.24 9.76
CA ALA A 240 -75.17 24.61 9.83
C ALA A 240 -75.51 25.83 8.97
N ALA A 241 -74.54 26.74 8.77
CA ALA A 241 -74.70 27.95 7.98
C ALA A 241 -74.50 27.75 6.46
N LEU A 242 -74.18 26.53 6.00
CA LEU A 242 -73.85 26.23 4.61
C LEU A 242 -74.90 25.31 3.97
N PRO A 243 -75.89 25.86 3.24
CA PRO A 243 -76.86 25.07 2.48
C PRO A 243 -76.26 24.53 1.17
N ASP A 244 -75.10 23.87 1.26
CA ASP A 244 -74.41 23.25 0.14
C ASP A 244 -74.13 21.77 0.45
N PRO A 245 -74.70 20.80 -0.30
CA PRO A 245 -74.42 19.37 -0.13
C PRO A 245 -72.95 19.01 -0.35
N SER A 246 -72.18 19.91 -0.95
CA SER A 246 -70.76 19.76 -1.21
C SER A 246 -69.87 20.22 -0.03
N ALA A 247 -70.44 20.99 0.90
CA ALA A 247 -69.70 21.58 1.99
C ALA A 247 -69.27 20.54 3.04
N THR A 248 -68.07 20.75 3.57
CA THR A 248 -67.58 20.06 4.76
C THR A 248 -66.78 21.01 5.63
N CYS A 249 -66.91 20.89 6.94
CA CYS A 249 -66.24 21.74 7.92
C CYS A 249 -65.31 20.87 8.76
N LEU A 250 -64.02 20.91 8.44
CA LEU A 250 -62.98 20.30 9.24
C LEU A 250 -62.51 21.30 10.31
N GLU A 251 -62.39 20.82 11.53
CA GLU A 251 -61.76 21.50 12.66
C GLU A 251 -60.58 20.65 13.16
N ASP A 252 -59.45 21.32 13.42
CA ASP A 252 -58.21 20.70 13.92
C ASP A 252 -58.42 20.08 15.31
N PHE A 253 -57.47 19.25 15.71
CA PHE A 253 -57.41 18.62 17.01
C PHE A 253 -57.44 19.64 18.14
N LYS A 254 -58.33 19.41 19.12
CA LYS A 254 -58.32 20.04 20.43
C LYS A 254 -58.57 18.99 21.50
N PRO A 255 -58.17 19.22 22.77
CA PRO A 255 -58.60 18.37 23.88
C PRO A 255 -60.13 18.31 23.92
N TYR A 256 -60.69 17.10 23.96
CA TYR A 256 -62.14 16.89 23.96
C TYR A 256 -62.56 16.11 25.20
N LEU A 257 -63.07 16.83 26.20
CA LEU A 257 -63.45 16.27 27.51
C LEU A 257 -64.41 15.07 27.45
N PRO A 258 -65.42 15.03 26.56
CA PRO A 258 -66.30 13.87 26.47
C PRO A 258 -65.59 12.55 26.16
N SER A 259 -64.45 12.62 25.45
CA SER A 259 -63.60 11.46 25.12
C SER A 259 -62.34 11.44 26.00
N ASP A 260 -62.53 11.54 27.31
CA ASP A 260 -61.47 11.50 28.34
C ASP A 260 -60.36 12.55 28.14
N GLY A 261 -60.70 13.68 27.51
CA GLY A 261 -59.76 14.78 27.24
C GLY A 261 -58.75 14.48 26.12
N LEU A 262 -58.83 13.33 25.47
CA LEU A 262 -57.95 12.97 24.35
C LEU A 262 -58.12 13.98 23.20
N PRO A 263 -57.04 14.25 22.44
CA PRO A 263 -57.13 15.06 21.23
C PRO A 263 -58.14 14.47 20.24
N ALA A 264 -59.17 15.24 19.90
CA ALA A 264 -60.14 14.89 18.86
C ALA A 264 -60.22 15.99 17.81
N ALA A 265 -60.30 15.59 16.54
CA ALA A 265 -60.63 16.47 15.42
C ALA A 265 -62.03 16.11 14.90
N PHE A 266 -62.74 17.08 14.34
CA PHE A 266 -64.11 16.88 13.86
C PHE A 266 -64.25 17.30 12.41
N MET A 267 -64.91 16.47 11.62
CA MET A 267 -65.38 16.85 10.30
C MET A 267 -66.90 16.80 10.28
N ALA A 268 -67.52 17.89 9.81
CA ALA A 268 -68.96 18.01 9.69
C ALA A 268 -69.41 18.17 8.23
N ALA A 269 -70.64 17.76 7.93
CA ALA A 269 -71.32 17.99 6.67
C ALA A 269 -72.80 18.34 6.92
N PRO A 270 -73.39 19.30 6.18
CA PRO A 270 -74.80 19.65 6.36
C PRO A 270 -75.71 18.54 5.83
N VAL A 271 -76.73 18.20 6.61
CA VAL A 271 -77.83 17.32 6.21
C VAL A 271 -78.92 18.22 5.63
N ILE A 272 -79.18 18.07 4.34
CA ILE A 272 -80.07 18.96 3.58
C ILE A 272 -81.28 18.17 3.11
N ASP A 273 -82.46 18.72 3.37
CA ASP A 273 -83.72 18.21 2.86
C ASP A 273 -84.52 19.36 2.23
N GLN A 274 -85.03 19.15 1.02
CA GLN A 274 -85.74 20.16 0.23
C GLN A 274 -85.03 21.53 0.12
N GLY A 275 -83.69 21.53 0.11
CA GLY A 275 -82.87 22.75 0.00
C GLY A 275 -82.63 23.49 1.32
N ALA A 276 -83.16 23.01 2.45
CA ALA A 276 -82.90 23.56 3.77
C ALA A 276 -81.94 22.65 4.57
N VAL A 277 -81.04 23.25 5.35
CA VAL A 277 -80.21 22.51 6.31
C VAL A 277 -81.10 22.11 7.49
N ILE A 278 -81.40 20.82 7.61
CA ILE A 278 -82.23 20.24 8.68
C ILE A 278 -81.40 19.66 9.82
N GLY A 279 -80.12 19.40 9.57
CA GLY A 279 -79.20 18.73 10.48
C GLY A 279 -77.74 19.01 10.10
N VAL A 280 -76.83 18.68 11.01
CA VAL A 280 -75.40 18.59 10.70
C VAL A 280 -74.92 17.22 11.13
N LEU A 281 -74.35 16.48 10.18
CA LEU A 281 -73.68 15.22 10.44
C LEU A 281 -72.23 15.50 10.83
N ILE A 282 -71.78 14.91 11.94
CA ILE A 282 -70.45 15.16 12.51
C ILE A 282 -69.76 13.82 12.72
N ALA A 283 -68.53 13.71 12.25
CA ALA A 283 -67.65 12.58 12.51
C ALA A 283 -66.47 13.03 13.37
N GLN A 284 -66.26 12.32 14.48
CA GLN A 284 -65.05 12.42 15.27
C GLN A 284 -63.95 11.60 14.61
N LEU A 285 -62.87 12.26 14.22
CA LEU A 285 -61.73 11.64 13.59
C LEU A 285 -60.83 11.02 14.66
N SER A 286 -60.51 9.74 14.49
CA SER A 286 -59.59 9.05 15.37
C SER A 286 -58.16 9.49 15.09
N ILE A 287 -57.47 9.89 16.16
CA ILE A 287 -56.04 10.16 16.13
C ILE A 287 -55.23 8.91 15.75
N ASP A 288 -55.69 7.72 16.16
CA ASP A 288 -55.00 6.46 15.89
C ASP A 288 -54.99 6.12 14.41
N GLU A 289 -56.02 6.50 13.65
CA GLU A 289 -56.05 6.27 12.20
C GLU A 289 -55.05 7.17 11.47
N ILE A 290 -54.95 8.44 11.87
CA ILE A 290 -53.95 9.36 11.33
C ILE A 290 -52.54 8.89 11.71
N ASP A 291 -52.35 8.52 12.98
CA ASP A 291 -51.08 7.97 13.47
C ASP A 291 -50.68 6.71 12.71
N ARG A 292 -51.63 5.80 12.44
CA ARG A 292 -51.41 4.60 11.64
C ARG A 292 -50.95 4.94 10.22
N VAL A 293 -51.57 5.93 9.58
CA VAL A 293 -51.20 6.36 8.22
C VAL A 293 -49.78 6.93 8.21
N VAL A 294 -49.46 7.84 9.13
CA VAL A 294 -48.16 8.53 9.18
C VAL A 294 -47.03 7.57 9.55
N THR A 295 -47.25 6.72 10.56
CA THR A 295 -46.24 5.78 11.07
C THR A 295 -46.12 4.49 10.23
N GLY A 296 -47.00 4.29 9.26
CA GLY A 296 -47.10 3.02 8.52
C GLY A 296 -47.48 1.85 9.44
N ASP A 297 -48.42 2.10 10.36
CA ASP A 297 -48.83 1.18 11.41
C ASP A 297 -47.63 0.73 12.27
N ARG A 298 -46.78 1.71 12.61
CA ARG A 298 -45.58 1.55 13.44
C ARG A 298 -44.53 0.61 12.83
N ARG A 299 -44.51 0.44 11.50
CA ARG A 299 -43.53 -0.39 10.76
C ARG A 299 -42.46 0.44 10.06
N TRP A 300 -41.88 1.41 10.77
CA TRP A 300 -40.90 2.37 10.23
C TRP A 300 -39.77 1.76 9.38
N ARG A 301 -39.20 0.62 9.80
CA ARG A 301 -38.15 -0.06 9.03
C ARG A 301 -38.61 -0.54 7.66
N GLN A 302 -39.85 -1.02 7.57
CA GLN A 302 -40.44 -1.54 6.32
C GLN A 302 -40.88 -0.39 5.40
N GLU A 303 -41.22 0.76 6.00
CA GLU A 303 -41.49 2.03 5.32
C GLU A 303 -40.21 2.75 4.88
N GLY A 304 -39.03 2.17 5.11
CA GLY A 304 -37.75 2.72 4.65
C GLY A 304 -37.13 3.79 5.54
N PHE A 305 -37.56 3.90 6.81
CA PHE A 305 -37.00 4.88 7.76
C PHE A 305 -35.80 4.36 8.57
N GLY A 306 -35.35 3.13 8.37
CA GLY A 306 -34.21 2.58 9.11
C GLY A 306 -34.49 2.41 10.61
N ALA A 307 -33.45 2.47 11.44
CA ALA A 307 -33.48 2.17 12.87
C ALA A 307 -33.93 3.35 13.75
N THR A 308 -33.68 4.58 13.33
CA THR A 308 -33.96 5.83 14.07
C THR A 308 -34.89 6.77 13.33
N GLY A 309 -35.06 6.58 12.01
CA GLY A 309 -35.88 7.48 11.22
C GLY A 309 -37.38 7.34 11.53
N GLU A 310 -38.08 8.43 11.27
CA GLU A 310 -39.52 8.57 11.46
C GLU A 310 -40.10 9.70 10.60
N ALA A 311 -41.43 9.75 10.51
CA ALA A 311 -42.16 10.90 10.03
C ALA A 311 -43.27 11.28 11.01
N TYR A 312 -43.57 12.56 11.13
CA TYR A 312 -44.61 13.07 12.01
C TYR A 312 -45.26 14.35 11.49
N LEU A 313 -46.51 14.58 11.90
CA LEU A 313 -47.30 15.76 11.59
C LEU A 313 -47.19 16.82 12.70
N VAL A 314 -47.20 18.09 12.33
CA VAL A 314 -47.17 19.22 13.27
C VAL A 314 -48.19 20.29 12.85
N GLY A 315 -48.92 20.82 13.83
CA GLY A 315 -49.89 21.90 13.61
C GLY A 315 -49.28 23.30 13.67
N PRO A 316 -50.09 24.35 13.43
CA PRO A 316 -49.62 25.75 13.45
C PRO A 316 -49.26 26.26 14.85
N ASP A 317 -49.64 25.53 15.89
CA ASP A 317 -49.27 25.73 17.29
C ASP A 317 -47.94 25.06 17.67
N TYR A 318 -47.23 24.49 16.68
CA TYR A 318 -46.00 23.72 16.85
C TYR A 318 -46.16 22.43 17.67
N LEU A 319 -47.38 22.02 17.96
CA LEU A 319 -47.66 20.78 18.66
C LEU A 319 -47.82 19.64 17.67
N ILE A 320 -47.30 18.48 18.04
CA ILE A 320 -47.37 17.29 17.18
C ILE A 320 -48.82 16.82 17.01
N ARG A 321 -49.16 16.27 15.83
CA ARG A 321 -50.48 15.73 15.44
C ARG A 321 -50.50 14.22 15.21
N SER A 322 -49.33 13.58 15.29
CA SER A 322 -49.14 12.12 15.23
C SER A 322 -48.11 11.73 16.29
N GLY A 323 -48.10 10.49 16.77
CA GLY A 323 -47.12 10.06 17.76
C GLY A 323 -45.71 9.92 17.17
N ASN A 324 -44.71 10.13 18.02
CA ASN A 324 -43.31 9.88 17.67
C ASN A 324 -42.98 8.39 17.84
N ARG A 325 -42.08 7.89 17.01
CA ARG A 325 -41.60 6.51 17.02
C ARG A 325 -41.10 6.08 18.40
N LEU A 326 -40.25 6.91 19.01
CA LEU A 326 -39.63 6.59 20.28
C LEU A 326 -40.66 6.42 21.41
N PHE A 327 -41.75 7.19 21.37
CA PHE A 327 -42.85 7.06 22.33
C PHE A 327 -43.53 5.68 22.28
N TYR A 328 -43.58 5.04 21.12
CA TYR A 328 -44.17 3.71 20.96
C TYR A 328 -43.18 2.56 21.15
N GLU A 329 -41.92 2.73 20.73
CA GLU A 329 -40.90 1.68 20.84
C GLU A 329 -40.29 1.59 22.25
N ASP A 330 -40.09 2.72 22.94
CA ASP A 330 -39.36 2.80 24.22
C ASP A 330 -39.75 4.07 25.00
N ARG A 331 -40.83 3.97 25.80
CA ARG A 331 -41.40 5.11 26.57
C ARG A 331 -40.41 5.69 27.58
N ASP A 332 -39.62 4.85 28.23
CA ASP A 332 -38.67 5.30 29.24
C ASP A 332 -37.56 6.12 28.59
N ARG A 333 -37.01 5.63 27.47
CA ARG A 333 -36.03 6.39 26.69
C ARG A 333 -36.63 7.65 26.08
N TYR A 334 -37.88 7.63 25.62
CA TYR A 334 -38.58 8.82 25.14
C TYR A 334 -38.60 9.94 26.17
N PHE A 335 -39.06 9.66 27.39
CA PHE A 335 -39.13 10.69 28.44
C PHE A 335 -37.75 11.13 28.91
N GLU A 336 -36.76 10.24 28.90
CA GLU A 336 -35.38 10.61 29.21
C GLU A 336 -34.79 11.56 28.17
N GLU A 337 -34.91 11.24 26.88
CA GLU A 337 -34.43 12.11 25.80
C GLU A 337 -35.20 13.45 25.75
N LEU A 338 -36.50 13.44 26.05
CA LEU A 338 -37.32 14.66 26.11
C LEU A 338 -36.89 15.57 27.28
N ARG A 339 -36.50 15.02 28.44
CA ARG A 339 -35.90 15.81 29.53
C ARG A 339 -34.55 16.39 29.13
N GLN A 340 -33.70 15.58 28.49
CA GLN A 340 -32.37 16.01 28.05
C GLN A 340 -32.42 17.09 26.96
N SER A 341 -33.47 17.11 26.14
CA SER A 341 -33.69 18.18 25.15
C SER A 341 -34.13 19.51 25.77
N GLY A 342 -34.41 19.54 27.08
CA GLY A 342 -34.84 20.75 27.80
C GLY A 342 -36.35 21.00 27.72
N ALA A 343 -37.17 19.98 27.46
CA ALA A 343 -38.62 20.13 27.49
C ALA A 343 -39.10 20.56 28.90
N PRO A 344 -40.06 21.48 28.99
CA PRO A 344 -40.58 21.93 30.28
C PRO A 344 -41.24 20.76 31.04
N PRO A 345 -41.16 20.71 32.38
CA PRO A 345 -41.80 19.66 33.18
C PRO A 345 -43.31 19.55 32.90
N GLU A 346 -43.97 20.68 32.66
CA GLU A 346 -45.41 20.74 32.33
C GLU A 346 -45.77 19.96 31.07
N GLU A 347 -44.90 19.99 30.04
CA GLU A 347 -45.09 19.20 28.81
C GLU A 347 -44.99 17.71 29.11
N ILE A 348 -43.97 17.30 29.86
CA ILE A 348 -43.77 15.89 30.23
C ILE A 348 -44.94 15.37 31.07
N GLU A 349 -45.38 16.15 32.06
CA GLU A 349 -46.52 15.81 32.90
C GLU A 349 -47.81 15.73 32.10
N ALA A 350 -48.04 16.63 31.14
CA ALA A 350 -49.19 16.57 30.24
C ALA A 350 -49.18 15.29 29.40
N ILE A 351 -48.04 14.95 28.78
CA ILE A 351 -47.91 13.74 27.97
C ILE A 351 -48.16 12.47 28.81
N GLN A 352 -47.69 12.46 30.07
CA GLN A 352 -47.95 11.37 31.00
C GLN A 352 -49.42 11.28 31.42
N ARG A 353 -50.05 12.42 31.72
CA ARG A 353 -51.45 12.51 32.15
C ARG A 353 -52.42 12.06 31.06
N TYR A 354 -52.22 12.56 29.84
CA TYR A 354 -53.08 12.23 28.69
C TYR A 354 -52.65 10.95 27.97
N GLY A 355 -51.49 10.39 28.29
CA GLY A 355 -51.00 9.14 27.72
C GLY A 355 -50.65 9.21 26.22
N SER A 356 -50.47 10.42 25.67
CA SER A 356 -50.17 10.66 24.25
C SER A 356 -49.33 11.94 24.10
N PRO A 357 -48.36 11.98 23.16
CA PRO A 357 -47.61 13.19 22.86
C PRO A 357 -48.39 14.20 22.00
N VAL A 358 -49.48 13.77 21.36
CA VAL A 358 -50.22 14.63 20.43
C VAL A 358 -50.94 15.75 21.17
N LEU A 359 -50.82 16.98 20.64
CA LEU A 359 -51.20 18.24 21.29
C LEU A 359 -50.47 18.58 22.60
N HIS A 360 -49.45 17.80 22.98
CA HIS A 360 -48.72 18.05 24.22
C HIS A 360 -47.22 18.25 23.99
N GLN A 361 -46.64 17.57 23.01
CA GLN A 361 -45.23 17.73 22.67
C GLN A 361 -44.99 18.93 21.74
N LEU A 362 -44.12 19.85 22.17
CA LEU A 362 -43.69 20.99 21.36
C LEU A 362 -42.59 20.57 20.38
N VAL A 363 -42.76 20.94 19.10
CA VAL A 363 -41.83 20.64 18.01
C VAL A 363 -41.49 21.91 17.23
N ASP A 364 -40.91 22.89 17.92
CA ASP A 364 -40.49 24.16 17.32
C ASP A 364 -39.07 24.07 16.73
N THR A 365 -38.98 23.55 15.50
CA THR A 365 -37.71 23.40 14.78
C THR A 365 -37.67 24.26 13.52
N VAL A 366 -36.48 24.43 12.93
CA VAL A 366 -36.30 25.12 11.64
C VAL A 366 -37.16 24.47 10.55
N ALA A 367 -37.21 23.14 10.50
CA ALA A 367 -38.05 22.38 9.57
C ALA A 367 -39.54 22.66 9.79
N THR A 368 -40.00 22.65 11.04
CA THR A 368 -41.41 22.90 11.38
C THR A 368 -41.83 24.31 10.94
N ARG A 369 -41.05 25.34 11.30
CA ARG A 369 -41.34 26.73 10.91
C ARG A 369 -41.38 26.90 9.39
N ALA A 370 -40.41 26.32 8.67
CA ALA A 370 -40.35 26.40 7.22
C ALA A 370 -41.54 25.69 6.55
N ALA A 371 -41.85 24.46 6.95
CA ALA A 371 -42.96 23.69 6.40
C ALA A 371 -44.32 24.35 6.67
N LEU A 372 -44.54 24.88 7.88
CA LEU A 372 -45.72 25.68 8.20
C LEU A 372 -45.73 27.02 7.44
N ALA A 373 -44.60 27.58 7.02
CA ALA A 373 -44.58 28.72 6.11
C ALA A 373 -44.90 28.33 4.65
N GLY A 374 -45.12 27.05 4.36
CA GLY A 374 -45.35 26.53 3.00
C GLY A 374 -44.05 26.29 2.22
N ILE A 375 -42.89 26.29 2.90
CA ILE A 375 -41.58 26.08 2.29
C ILE A 375 -41.20 24.61 2.45
N GLU A 376 -40.95 23.94 1.34
CA GLU A 376 -40.36 22.61 1.31
C GLU A 376 -38.83 22.69 1.33
N GLY A 377 -38.20 21.72 1.96
CA GLY A 377 -36.74 21.70 2.03
C GLY A 377 -36.17 20.47 2.69
N THR A 378 -34.84 20.40 2.64
CA THR A 378 -34.04 19.39 3.31
C THR A 378 -32.85 20.04 4.00
N GLY A 379 -32.34 19.40 5.04
CA GLY A 379 -31.17 19.92 5.75
C GLY A 379 -30.85 19.14 7.01
N GLN A 380 -29.63 19.34 7.49
CA GLN A 380 -29.21 18.89 8.80
C GLN A 380 -29.68 19.91 9.85
N ILE A 381 -30.46 19.43 10.83
CA ILE A 381 -31.02 20.25 11.91
C ILE A 381 -30.98 19.50 13.23
N VAL A 382 -31.06 20.26 14.33
CA VAL A 382 -31.38 19.69 15.65
C VAL A 382 -32.88 19.37 15.68
N GLY A 383 -33.21 18.11 15.89
CA GLY A 383 -34.59 17.63 16.03
C GLY A 383 -35.23 18.00 17.37
N ASN A 384 -36.52 17.67 17.51
CA ASN A 384 -37.31 17.96 18.72
C ASN A 384 -36.82 17.26 20.00
N LEU A 385 -36.02 16.21 19.89
CA LEU A 385 -35.39 15.52 21.04
C LEU A 385 -33.91 15.93 21.23
N GLY A 386 -33.49 17.08 20.68
CA GLY A 386 -32.14 17.63 20.87
C GLY A 386 -31.02 16.93 20.09
N LYS A 387 -31.32 15.89 19.32
CA LYS A 387 -30.35 15.17 18.48
C LYS A 387 -30.19 15.81 17.10
N GLU A 388 -28.98 15.72 16.56
CA GLU A 388 -28.68 16.07 15.17
C GLU A 388 -29.35 15.08 14.20
N THR A 389 -30.06 15.60 13.22
CA THR A 389 -30.85 14.82 12.27
C THR A 389 -30.71 15.35 10.85
N LEU A 390 -30.74 14.46 9.87
CA LEU A 390 -31.06 14.82 8.49
C LEU A 390 -32.58 14.81 8.36
N SER A 391 -33.15 15.91 7.89
CA SER A 391 -34.59 16.10 7.80
C SER A 391 -35.02 16.54 6.40
N SER A 392 -36.22 16.12 6.00
CA SER A 392 -37.01 16.62 4.88
C SER A 392 -38.34 17.12 5.42
N TRP A 393 -38.79 18.29 4.97
CA TRP A 393 -39.99 18.94 5.48
C TRP A 393 -40.80 19.58 4.37
N GLY A 394 -42.11 19.72 4.61
CA GLY A 394 -43.01 20.44 3.73
C GLY A 394 -44.46 20.45 4.24
N PRO A 395 -45.34 21.27 3.65
CA PRO A 395 -46.73 21.35 4.05
C PRO A 395 -47.52 20.12 3.61
N VAL A 396 -48.66 19.89 4.25
CA VAL A 396 -49.67 18.90 3.83
C VAL A 396 -50.93 19.64 3.41
N THR A 397 -51.49 19.28 2.27
CA THR A 397 -52.60 20.01 1.63
C THR A 397 -53.96 19.45 2.06
N ILE A 398 -54.41 19.82 3.26
CA ILE A 398 -55.72 19.43 3.79
C ILE A 398 -56.60 20.68 3.90
N PRO A 399 -57.71 20.78 3.15
CA PRO A 399 -58.60 21.92 3.25
C PRO A 399 -59.14 22.13 4.67
N GLY A 400 -58.94 23.32 5.22
CA GLY A 400 -59.44 23.71 6.55
C GLY A 400 -58.41 23.63 7.68
N VAL A 401 -57.30 22.92 7.51
CA VAL A 401 -56.22 22.84 8.50
C VAL A 401 -54.86 23.09 7.86
N LYS A 402 -53.90 23.56 8.65
CA LYS A 402 -52.56 23.91 8.17
C LYS A 402 -51.53 23.08 8.92
N TRP A 403 -51.11 21.96 8.33
CA TRP A 403 -50.15 21.06 8.94
C TRP A 403 -48.86 20.96 8.13
N ALA A 404 -47.78 20.69 8.85
CA ALA A 404 -46.49 20.33 8.32
C ALA A 404 -46.25 18.83 8.50
N LEU A 405 -45.53 18.22 7.57
CA LEU A 405 -45.01 16.87 7.71
C LEU A 405 -43.49 16.91 7.63
N ILE A 406 -42.85 16.30 8.63
CA ILE A 406 -41.40 16.21 8.74
C ILE A 406 -41.03 14.73 8.69
N ALA A 407 -40.08 14.37 7.85
CA ALA A 407 -39.41 13.08 7.83
C ALA A 407 -37.96 13.28 8.21
N LYS A 408 -37.45 12.50 9.16
CA LYS A 408 -36.08 12.66 9.65
C LYS A 408 -35.42 11.32 9.95
N ILE A 409 -34.09 11.35 10.08
CA ILE A 409 -33.26 10.26 10.56
C ILE A 409 -32.10 10.84 11.39
N GLU A 410 -31.66 10.14 12.44
CA GLU A 410 -30.52 10.60 13.23
C GLU A 410 -29.23 10.59 12.41
N THR A 411 -28.44 11.66 12.52
CA THR A 411 -27.16 11.84 11.81
C THR A 411 -26.18 10.69 12.09
N ALA A 412 -26.23 10.12 13.29
CA ALA A 412 -25.39 8.99 13.70
C ALA A 412 -25.70 7.70 12.90
N GLU A 413 -26.98 7.42 12.61
CA GLU A 413 -27.36 6.30 11.76
C GLU A 413 -27.04 6.61 10.29
N ALA A 414 -27.46 7.79 9.83
CA ALA A 414 -27.29 8.25 8.45
C ALA A 414 -25.84 8.10 7.95
N PHE A 415 -24.87 8.51 8.77
CA PHE A 415 -23.45 8.46 8.43
C PHE A 415 -22.69 7.26 9.01
N ALA A 416 -23.37 6.28 9.64
CA ALA A 416 -22.75 5.03 10.06
C ALA A 416 -22.00 4.29 8.93
N PRO A 417 -22.49 4.27 7.67
CA PRO A 417 -21.72 3.74 6.54
C PRO A 417 -20.42 4.52 6.26
N ILE A 418 -20.42 5.85 6.44
CA ILE A 418 -19.24 6.71 6.23
C ILE A 418 -18.17 6.45 7.29
N TYR A 419 -18.56 6.27 8.56
CA TYR A 419 -17.58 5.90 9.60
C TYR A 419 -16.94 4.53 9.34
N ARG A 420 -17.69 3.58 8.75
CA ARG A 420 -17.12 2.30 8.31
C ARG A 420 -16.14 2.49 7.16
N LEU A 421 -16.53 3.21 6.12
CA LEU A 421 -15.67 3.54 4.98
C LEU A 421 -14.39 4.26 5.42
N GLN A 422 -14.49 5.19 6.38
CA GLN A 422 -13.33 5.90 6.93
C GLN A 422 -12.32 4.94 7.55
N ARG A 423 -12.76 3.96 8.34
CA ARG A 423 -11.88 2.95 8.94
C ARG A 423 -11.22 2.07 7.88
N GLU A 424 -11.96 1.69 6.84
CA GLU A 424 -11.43 0.92 5.71
C GLU A 424 -10.40 1.71 4.91
N LEU A 425 -10.67 2.98 4.60
CA LEU A 425 -9.71 3.88 3.93
C LEU A 425 -8.44 4.08 4.75
N ILE A 426 -8.55 4.22 6.07
CA ILE A 426 -7.38 4.30 6.95
C ILE A 426 -6.57 3.01 6.89
N ALA A 427 -7.22 1.84 6.98
CA ALA A 427 -6.54 0.55 6.91
C ALA A 427 -5.83 0.34 5.57
N VAL A 428 -6.50 0.63 4.45
CA VAL A 428 -5.92 0.59 3.10
C VAL A 428 -4.77 1.59 2.97
N GLY A 429 -4.91 2.78 3.53
CA GLY A 429 -3.87 3.80 3.52
C GLY A 429 -2.61 3.38 4.29
N ILE A 430 -2.76 2.72 5.44
CA ILE A 430 -1.65 2.14 6.20
C ILE A 430 -0.95 1.05 5.39
N ILE A 431 -1.70 0.14 4.76
CA ILE A 431 -1.14 -0.93 3.92
C ILE A 431 -0.39 -0.33 2.72
N ALA A 432 -0.98 0.64 2.02
CA ALA A 432 -0.35 1.31 0.90
C ALA A 432 0.96 2.02 1.32
N LEU A 433 0.96 2.70 2.48
CA LEU A 433 2.15 3.34 3.01
C LEU A 433 3.25 2.32 3.35
N LEU A 434 2.89 1.17 3.94
CA LEU A 434 3.84 0.08 4.20
C LEU A 434 4.42 -0.47 2.90
N VAL A 435 3.61 -0.65 1.86
CA VAL A 435 4.09 -1.09 0.53
C VAL A 435 5.05 -0.06 -0.06
N VAL A 436 4.72 1.23 -0.03
CA VAL A 436 5.61 2.30 -0.51
C VAL A 436 6.92 2.33 0.29
N LEU A 437 6.87 2.12 1.60
CA LEU A 437 8.06 2.06 2.45
C LEU A 437 8.95 0.86 2.10
N LEU A 438 8.37 -0.33 1.95
CA LEU A 438 9.09 -1.55 1.58
C LEU A 438 9.67 -1.45 0.15
N ALA A 439 8.88 -0.97 -0.81
CA ALA A 439 9.32 -0.78 -2.19
C ALA A 439 10.42 0.28 -2.28
N GLY A 440 10.27 1.40 -1.56
CA GLY A 440 11.29 2.43 -1.47
C GLY A 440 12.58 1.91 -0.86
N ALA A 441 12.50 1.09 0.20
CA ALA A 441 13.67 0.49 0.84
C ALA A 441 14.35 -0.53 -0.07
N TRP A 442 13.57 -1.34 -0.78
CA TRP A 442 14.05 -2.30 -1.77
C TRP A 442 14.77 -1.59 -2.93
N LEU A 443 14.16 -0.56 -3.51
CA LEU A 443 14.74 0.21 -4.62
C LEU A 443 16.00 0.96 -4.19
N ALA A 444 16.01 1.56 -3.00
CA ALA A 444 17.19 2.22 -2.46
C ALA A 444 18.35 1.25 -2.25
N ARG A 445 18.07 -0.02 -1.88
CA ARG A 445 19.11 -1.06 -1.77
C ARG A 445 19.57 -1.55 -3.14
N SER A 446 18.65 -1.87 -4.06
CA SER A 446 19.01 -2.48 -5.35
C SER A 446 19.85 -1.53 -6.23
N LEU A 447 19.60 -0.22 -6.17
CA LEU A 447 20.34 0.76 -6.96
C LEU A 447 21.64 1.21 -6.27
N LEU A 448 21.64 1.43 -4.96
CA LEU A 448 22.74 2.13 -4.30
C LEU A 448 23.86 1.21 -3.78
N GLU A 449 23.55 -0.05 -3.47
CA GLU A 449 24.55 -1.01 -2.99
C GLU A 449 25.60 -1.33 -4.07
N PRO A 450 25.23 -1.68 -5.32
CA PRO A 450 26.22 -1.93 -6.37
C PRO A 450 27.07 -0.70 -6.72
N LEU A 451 26.47 0.50 -6.70
CA LEU A 451 27.20 1.75 -6.92
C LEU A 451 28.24 2.04 -5.82
N ARG A 452 27.93 1.71 -4.56
CA ARG A 452 28.89 1.83 -3.46
C ARG A 452 30.04 0.84 -3.59
N GLU A 453 29.75 -0.42 -3.94
CA GLU A 453 30.76 -1.46 -4.19
C GLU A 453 31.68 -1.08 -5.35
N LEU A 454 31.11 -0.59 -6.46
CA LEU A 454 31.88 -0.10 -7.60
C LEU A 454 32.79 1.07 -7.20
N THR A 455 32.25 2.06 -6.47
CA THR A 455 33.04 3.20 -5.98
C THR A 455 34.19 2.75 -5.08
N ALA A 456 33.95 1.74 -4.22
CA ALA A 456 34.99 1.17 -3.37
C ALA A 456 36.05 0.40 -4.17
N GLY A 457 35.65 -0.38 -5.18
CA GLY A 457 36.56 -1.10 -6.07
C GLY A 457 37.47 -0.17 -6.86
N VAL A 458 36.92 0.89 -7.43
CA VAL A 458 37.69 1.93 -8.14
C VAL A 458 38.74 2.56 -7.22
N ARG A 459 38.38 2.89 -5.96
CA ARG A 459 39.33 3.45 -4.99
C ARG A 459 40.46 2.49 -4.62
N ARG A 460 40.16 1.18 -4.48
CA ARG A 460 41.17 0.15 -4.20
C ARG A 460 42.14 -0.02 -5.35
N PHE A 461 41.62 -0.06 -6.58
CA PHE A 461 42.46 -0.14 -7.78
C PHE A 461 43.39 1.08 -7.91
N ALA A 462 42.86 2.28 -7.68
CA ALA A 462 43.67 3.51 -7.68
C ALA A 462 44.75 3.53 -6.59
N ALA A 463 44.58 2.77 -5.50
CA ALA A 463 45.54 2.64 -4.41
C ALA A 463 46.62 1.57 -4.64
N GLY A 464 46.67 0.96 -5.84
CA GLY A 464 47.70 -0.01 -6.22
C GLY A 464 47.30 -1.48 -6.09
N ASP A 465 46.07 -1.78 -5.68
CA ASP A 465 45.52 -3.14 -5.72
C ASP A 465 45.06 -3.46 -7.16
N HIS A 466 46.01 -3.91 -7.98
CA HIS A 466 45.76 -4.29 -9.38
C HIS A 466 44.97 -5.61 -9.52
N SER A 467 44.52 -6.22 -8.41
CA SER A 467 43.62 -7.37 -8.39
C SER A 467 42.19 -7.02 -7.98
N ALA A 468 41.91 -5.74 -7.70
CA ALA A 468 40.61 -5.29 -7.22
C ALA A 468 39.51 -5.52 -8.26
N LYS A 469 38.65 -6.53 -8.01
CA LYS A 469 37.42 -6.79 -8.78
C LYS A 469 36.17 -6.41 -7.99
N VAL A 470 35.12 -6.06 -8.70
CA VAL A 470 33.79 -5.75 -8.15
C VAL A 470 32.77 -6.77 -8.64
N ALA A 471 31.79 -7.12 -7.82
CA ALA A 471 30.79 -8.12 -8.18
C ALA A 471 29.78 -7.54 -9.18
N VAL A 472 29.60 -8.22 -10.32
CA VAL A 472 28.54 -7.88 -11.29
C VAL A 472 27.26 -8.57 -10.84
N ARG A 473 26.42 -7.87 -10.07
CA ARG A 473 25.18 -8.43 -9.48
C ARG A 473 23.92 -8.17 -10.31
N THR A 474 23.93 -7.12 -11.12
CA THR A 474 22.79 -6.72 -11.97
C THR A 474 23.15 -6.89 -13.44
N SER A 475 22.14 -7.01 -14.30
CA SER A 475 22.29 -7.09 -15.77
C SER A 475 21.92 -5.78 -16.47
N ASP A 476 21.73 -4.71 -15.70
CA ASP A 476 21.40 -3.37 -16.15
C ASP A 476 22.68 -2.55 -16.43
N GLU A 477 22.52 -1.23 -16.63
CA GLU A 477 23.61 -0.30 -16.86
C GLU A 477 24.66 -0.32 -15.72
N ILE A 478 24.24 -0.57 -14.48
CA ILE A 478 25.15 -0.66 -13.33
C ILE A 478 25.98 -1.94 -13.41
N GLY A 479 25.37 -3.03 -13.84
CA GLY A 479 26.05 -4.30 -14.11
C GLY A 479 27.09 -4.19 -15.21
N GLN A 480 26.72 -3.55 -16.32
CA GLN A 480 27.63 -3.28 -17.44
C GLN A 480 28.84 -2.44 -17.00
N LEU A 481 28.61 -1.41 -16.17
CA LEU A 481 29.70 -0.58 -15.63
C LEU A 481 30.65 -1.38 -14.72
N CYS A 482 30.12 -2.27 -13.89
CA CYS A 482 30.91 -3.18 -13.06
C CYS A 482 31.75 -4.16 -13.91
N ALA A 483 31.17 -4.70 -14.98
CA ALA A 483 31.85 -5.60 -15.90
C ALA A 483 32.97 -4.88 -16.68
N ALA A 484 32.70 -3.68 -17.17
CA ALA A 484 33.69 -2.85 -17.87
C ALA A 484 34.88 -2.51 -16.95
N PHE A 485 34.63 -2.17 -15.68
CA PHE A 485 35.68 -1.96 -14.70
C PHE A 485 36.56 -3.21 -14.51
N ASN A 486 35.97 -4.40 -14.34
CA ASN A 486 36.73 -5.64 -14.20
C ASN A 486 37.58 -5.96 -15.44
N GLY A 487 37.05 -5.73 -16.65
CA GLY A 487 37.79 -5.96 -17.90
C GLY A 487 39.07 -5.12 -18.00
N MET A 488 38.99 -3.84 -17.58
CA MET A 488 40.15 -2.95 -17.53
C MET A 488 41.24 -3.45 -16.56
N VAL A 489 40.84 -4.01 -15.41
CA VAL A 489 41.76 -4.55 -14.38
C VAL A 489 42.54 -5.76 -14.93
N ASP A 490 41.86 -6.63 -15.67
CA ASP A 490 42.46 -7.85 -16.25
C ASP A 490 43.50 -7.53 -17.35
N GLU A 491 43.21 -6.57 -18.24
CA GLU A 491 44.10 -6.20 -19.35
C GLU A 491 45.44 -5.60 -18.88
N LEU A 492 45.40 -4.74 -17.85
CA LEU A 492 46.60 -4.11 -17.29
C LEU A 492 47.51 -5.12 -16.58
N SER A 493 46.94 -6.12 -15.92
CA SER A 493 47.71 -7.17 -15.23
C SER A 493 48.46 -8.08 -16.21
N ALA A 494 47.85 -8.41 -17.36
CA ALA A 494 48.47 -9.27 -18.38
C ALA A 494 49.70 -8.65 -19.05
N LYS A 495 49.68 -7.33 -19.31
CA LYS A 495 50.81 -6.62 -19.94
C LYS A 495 52.10 -6.66 -19.11
N ASN A 496 51.98 -6.62 -17.78
CA ASN A 496 53.15 -6.61 -16.89
C ASN A 496 53.90 -7.96 -16.86
N ALA A 497 53.24 -9.09 -17.11
CA ALA A 497 53.86 -10.42 -17.08
C ALA A 497 54.77 -10.70 -18.30
N VAL A 498 54.42 -10.15 -19.47
CA VAL A 498 55.16 -10.39 -20.73
C VAL A 498 56.57 -9.77 -20.70
N ILE A 499 56.73 -8.62 -20.04
CA ILE A 499 58.00 -7.88 -19.97
C ILE A 499 59.09 -8.68 -19.21
N ALA A 500 58.72 -9.48 -18.22
CA ALA A 500 59.67 -10.24 -17.40
C ALA A 500 60.35 -11.39 -18.16
N THR A 501 59.72 -11.93 -19.19
CA THR A 501 60.18 -13.17 -19.87
C THR A 501 61.29 -12.88 -20.89
N LYS A 502 61.25 -11.72 -21.55
CA LYS A 502 62.20 -11.33 -22.61
C LYS A 502 63.65 -11.12 -22.14
N ASN A 503 63.89 -10.87 -20.85
CA ASN A 503 65.23 -10.58 -20.35
C ASN A 503 66.12 -11.83 -20.16
N ARG A 504 65.53 -13.03 -20.09
CA ARG A 504 66.24 -14.27 -19.74
C ARG A 504 66.94 -14.93 -20.94
N GLU A 505 66.41 -14.79 -22.14
CA GLU A 505 66.97 -15.41 -23.37
C GLU A 505 68.29 -14.79 -23.84
N ASN A 506 68.62 -13.56 -23.43
CA ASN A 506 69.79 -12.83 -23.92
C ASN A 506 71.11 -13.26 -23.23
N GLU A 507 71.05 -13.97 -22.09
CA GLU A 507 72.24 -14.33 -21.30
C GLU A 507 72.96 -15.60 -21.79
N GLU A 508 72.26 -16.56 -22.40
CA GLU A 508 72.82 -17.87 -22.75
C GLU A 508 73.71 -17.87 -24.01
N LEU A 509 73.49 -16.95 -24.96
CA LEU A 509 74.23 -16.93 -26.24
C LEU A 509 75.66 -16.39 -26.13
N LEU A 510 75.98 -15.64 -25.07
CA LEU A 510 77.26 -14.91 -24.94
C LEU A 510 78.41 -15.80 -24.39
N LEU A 511 78.09 -16.89 -23.70
CA LEU A 511 79.06 -17.80 -23.07
C LEU A 511 79.62 -18.89 -24.03
N ASN A 512 79.03 -19.05 -25.22
CA ASN A 512 79.47 -20.07 -26.19
C ASN A 512 80.65 -19.64 -27.08
N VAL A 513 81.09 -18.37 -26.99
CA VAL A 513 82.11 -17.79 -27.89
C VAL A 513 83.35 -17.30 -27.12
N LEU A 514 83.22 -17.06 -25.82
CA LEU A 514 84.29 -16.52 -24.98
C LEU A 514 84.34 -17.27 -23.65
N PRO A 515 85.54 -17.52 -23.10
CA PRO A 515 85.66 -18.04 -21.74
C PRO A 515 84.91 -17.16 -20.75
N ALA A 516 84.21 -17.75 -19.78
CA ALA A 516 83.35 -17.03 -18.83
C ALA A 516 84.02 -15.82 -18.13
N PRO A 517 85.31 -15.88 -17.71
CA PRO A 517 85.99 -14.70 -17.14
C PRO A 517 86.12 -13.53 -18.12
N ILE A 518 86.27 -13.82 -19.42
CA ILE A 518 86.43 -12.81 -20.48
C ILE A 518 85.06 -12.24 -20.90
N ALA A 519 84.03 -13.09 -20.98
CA ALA A 519 82.65 -12.67 -21.26
C ALA A 519 82.10 -11.66 -20.23
N ASN A 520 82.41 -11.87 -18.94
CA ASN A 520 82.00 -10.97 -17.87
C ASN A 520 82.74 -9.62 -17.92
N ARG A 521 84.03 -9.60 -18.27
CA ARG A 521 84.81 -8.37 -18.48
C ARG A 521 84.26 -7.50 -19.61
N LEU A 522 83.91 -8.12 -20.74
CA LEU A 522 83.23 -7.44 -21.86
C LEU A 522 81.87 -6.86 -21.47
N ARG A 523 81.07 -7.59 -20.67
CA ARG A 523 79.78 -7.08 -20.13
C ARG A 523 79.96 -5.92 -19.16
N GLY A 524 81.05 -5.93 -18.40
CA GLY A 524 81.47 -4.82 -17.54
C GLY A 524 81.94 -3.57 -18.29
N GLY A 525 81.93 -3.59 -19.63
CA GLY A 525 82.29 -2.46 -20.48
C GLY A 525 83.76 -2.36 -20.85
N GLU A 526 84.58 -3.38 -20.55
CA GLU A 526 86.00 -3.41 -20.89
C GLU A 526 86.20 -3.62 -22.40
N GLN A 527 86.78 -2.63 -23.09
CA GLN A 527 86.89 -2.63 -24.57
C GLN A 527 88.21 -3.20 -25.12
N SER A 528 89.25 -3.37 -24.29
CA SER A 528 90.56 -3.89 -24.72
C SER A 528 91.08 -4.91 -23.71
N ILE A 529 90.87 -6.19 -24.00
CA ILE A 529 91.32 -7.29 -23.15
C ILE A 529 92.59 -7.88 -23.76
N ALA A 530 93.73 -7.64 -23.13
CA ALA A 530 95.04 -8.21 -23.48
C ALA A 530 95.83 -8.49 -22.20
N ASP A 531 96.11 -9.76 -21.93
CA ASP A 531 96.75 -10.24 -20.71
C ASP A 531 98.06 -10.96 -21.06
N GLY A 532 99.15 -10.66 -20.33
CA GLY A 532 100.43 -11.34 -20.46
C GLY A 532 100.57 -12.46 -19.44
N PHE A 533 100.90 -13.66 -19.90
CA PHE A 533 101.12 -14.82 -19.04
C PHE A 533 102.60 -15.20 -19.07
N ALA A 534 103.24 -15.20 -17.89
CA ALA A 534 104.67 -15.46 -17.76
C ALA A 534 105.05 -16.89 -18.14
N GLU A 535 104.16 -17.85 -17.86
CA GLU A 535 104.41 -19.25 -18.13
C GLU A 535 103.10 -20.00 -18.43
N VAL A 536 102.99 -20.54 -19.64
CA VAL A 536 101.89 -21.42 -20.08
C VAL A 536 102.47 -22.58 -20.87
N SER A 537 101.70 -23.64 -21.06
CA SER A 537 102.10 -24.73 -21.96
C SER A 537 101.12 -24.89 -23.10
N VAL A 538 101.66 -24.85 -24.32
CA VAL A 538 100.90 -24.87 -25.58
C VAL A 538 101.14 -26.20 -26.27
N ALA A 539 100.06 -26.84 -26.72
CA ALA A 539 100.11 -28.00 -27.59
C ALA A 539 99.52 -27.67 -28.97
N PHE A 540 100.24 -28.09 -30.00
CA PHE A 540 99.73 -28.20 -31.36
C PHE A 540 99.63 -29.66 -31.73
N ALA A 541 98.48 -30.09 -32.21
CA ALA A 541 98.27 -31.42 -32.76
C ALA A 541 97.83 -31.30 -34.22
N ASP A 542 98.48 -32.04 -35.12
CA ASP A 542 98.21 -32.00 -36.56
C ASP A 542 98.14 -33.41 -37.13
N LEU A 543 97.27 -33.61 -38.12
CA LEU A 543 97.02 -34.93 -38.70
C LEU A 543 97.99 -35.21 -39.85
N VAL A 544 98.79 -36.26 -39.69
CA VAL A 544 99.80 -36.64 -40.69
C VAL A 544 99.12 -37.09 -41.99
N GLY A 545 99.40 -36.38 -43.08
CA GLY A 545 98.90 -36.73 -44.41
C GLY A 545 97.42 -36.42 -44.63
N PHE A 546 96.80 -35.61 -43.77
CA PHE A 546 95.37 -35.28 -43.87
C PHE A 546 94.98 -34.63 -45.19
N THR A 547 95.84 -33.80 -45.79
CA THR A 547 95.55 -33.20 -47.10
C THR A 547 95.30 -34.28 -48.17
N ALA A 548 96.07 -35.36 -48.17
CA ALA A 548 95.86 -36.49 -49.08
C ALA A 548 94.56 -37.23 -48.73
N LEU A 549 94.34 -37.53 -47.44
CA LEU A 549 93.13 -38.20 -46.95
C LEU A 549 91.85 -37.43 -47.32
N SER A 550 91.84 -36.11 -47.12
CA SER A 550 90.72 -35.22 -47.40
C SER A 550 90.43 -35.05 -48.89
N SER A 551 91.42 -35.25 -49.77
CA SER A 551 91.23 -35.19 -51.23
C SER A 551 90.53 -36.44 -51.78
N GLU A 552 90.54 -37.53 -51.02
CA GLU A 552 89.92 -38.82 -51.39
C GLU A 552 88.54 -39.02 -50.76
N MET A 553 88.03 -38.04 -49.99
CA MET A 553 86.77 -38.12 -49.25
C MET A 553 85.78 -37.00 -49.65
N PRO A 554 84.45 -37.26 -49.62
CA PRO A 554 83.44 -36.21 -49.79
C PRO A 554 83.55 -35.13 -48.70
N PRO A 555 83.34 -33.84 -49.01
CA PRO A 555 83.49 -32.75 -48.04
C PRO A 555 82.68 -32.94 -46.74
N GLN A 556 81.48 -33.51 -46.82
CA GLN A 556 80.64 -33.77 -45.64
C GLN A 556 81.22 -34.86 -44.74
N GLU A 557 81.84 -35.89 -45.31
CA GLU A 557 82.52 -36.94 -44.54
C GLU A 557 83.81 -36.43 -43.92
N VAL A 558 84.57 -35.58 -44.62
CA VAL A 558 85.76 -34.89 -44.09
C VAL A 558 85.38 -34.04 -42.86
N VAL A 559 84.32 -33.24 -42.97
CA VAL A 559 83.83 -32.41 -41.85
C VAL A 559 83.33 -33.27 -40.70
N THR A 560 82.60 -34.36 -40.98
CA THR A 560 82.10 -35.27 -39.93
C THR A 560 83.25 -35.96 -39.20
N LEU A 561 84.26 -36.43 -39.95
CA LEU A 561 85.46 -37.07 -39.42
C LEU A 561 86.26 -36.10 -38.53
N LEU A 562 86.50 -34.86 -39.01
CA LEU A 562 87.18 -33.82 -38.24
C LEU A 562 86.37 -33.39 -37.01
N ASN A 563 85.07 -33.13 -37.17
CA ASN A 563 84.22 -32.71 -36.07
C ASN A 563 84.14 -33.78 -34.98
N GLY A 564 84.04 -35.06 -35.34
CA GLY A 564 84.07 -36.17 -34.39
C GLY A 564 85.39 -36.23 -33.61
N LEU A 565 86.53 -36.08 -34.30
CA LEU A 565 87.84 -36.07 -33.66
C LEU A 565 88.00 -34.88 -32.71
N PHE A 566 87.71 -33.67 -33.19
CA PHE A 566 87.84 -32.45 -32.40
C PHE A 566 86.84 -32.36 -31.26
N THR A 567 85.64 -32.94 -31.38
CA THR A 567 84.70 -33.07 -30.25
C THR A 567 85.31 -33.90 -29.13
N ARG A 568 85.99 -35.01 -29.45
CA ARG A 568 86.69 -35.82 -28.44
C ARG A 568 87.89 -35.10 -27.84
N PHE A 569 88.61 -34.31 -28.64
CA PHE A 569 89.65 -33.42 -28.10
C PHE A 569 89.05 -32.35 -27.18
N ASP A 570 87.93 -31.72 -27.55
CA ASP A 570 87.26 -30.71 -26.74
C ASP A 570 86.79 -31.29 -25.40
N MET A 571 86.22 -32.49 -25.40
CA MET A 571 85.86 -33.21 -24.17
C MET A 571 87.09 -33.51 -23.29
N ALA A 572 88.19 -34.00 -23.90
CA ALA A 572 89.43 -34.27 -23.18
C ALA A 572 90.08 -32.99 -22.62
N ALA A 573 89.97 -31.87 -23.35
CA ALA A 573 90.43 -30.57 -22.91
C ALA A 573 89.60 -30.07 -21.72
N GLN A 574 88.27 -30.15 -21.80
CA GLN A 574 87.36 -29.78 -20.71
C GLN A 574 87.64 -30.59 -19.43
N GLU A 575 87.82 -31.91 -19.54
CA GLU A 575 88.14 -32.78 -18.41
C GLU A 575 89.48 -32.43 -17.74
N LEU A 576 90.47 -31.99 -18.52
CA LEU A 576 91.80 -31.64 -18.01
C LEU A 576 91.92 -30.16 -17.63
N GLY A 577 90.88 -29.35 -17.83
CA GLY A 577 90.89 -27.90 -17.58
C GLY A 577 91.75 -27.13 -18.58
N ILE A 578 91.81 -27.59 -19.82
CA ILE A 578 92.62 -27.02 -20.91
C ILE A 578 91.71 -26.18 -21.80
N GLU A 579 92.20 -25.01 -22.17
CA GLU A 579 91.46 -24.10 -23.02
C GLU A 579 91.75 -24.41 -24.50
N LYS A 580 90.69 -24.63 -25.27
CA LYS A 580 90.77 -24.68 -26.74
C LYS A 580 90.89 -23.27 -27.28
N ILE A 581 91.88 -23.02 -28.12
CA ILE A 581 92.08 -21.69 -28.69
C ILE A 581 91.45 -21.60 -30.06
N LYS A 582 91.89 -22.47 -30.97
CA LYS A 582 91.38 -22.51 -32.33
C LYS A 582 91.76 -23.81 -33.00
N THR A 583 91.06 -24.08 -34.09
CA THR A 583 91.45 -25.06 -35.11
C THR A 583 92.00 -24.31 -36.31
N VAL A 584 93.11 -24.77 -36.87
CA VAL A 584 93.70 -24.21 -38.09
C VAL A 584 93.76 -25.33 -39.12
N GLY A 585 92.71 -25.44 -39.95
CA GLY A 585 92.53 -26.62 -40.79
C GLY A 585 92.32 -27.87 -39.94
N ASP A 586 93.18 -28.85 -40.12
CA ASP A 586 93.27 -30.11 -39.39
C ASP A 586 94.15 -30.04 -38.13
N ALA A 587 94.76 -28.89 -37.87
CA ALA A 587 95.50 -28.65 -36.65
C ALA A 587 94.59 -28.19 -35.50
N TYR A 588 94.84 -28.72 -34.31
CA TYR A 588 94.19 -28.37 -33.06
C TYR A 588 95.18 -27.66 -32.12
N MET A 589 94.84 -26.44 -31.71
CA MET A 589 95.65 -25.64 -30.79
C MET A 589 94.97 -25.54 -29.43
N ALA A 590 95.69 -25.98 -28.40
CA ALA A 590 95.25 -25.94 -27.03
C ALA A 590 96.33 -25.39 -26.11
N VAL A 591 95.89 -24.82 -24.99
CA VAL A 591 96.79 -24.22 -24.01
C VAL A 591 96.30 -24.49 -22.59
N CYS A 592 97.27 -24.72 -21.71
CA CYS A 592 97.02 -24.84 -20.28
C CYS A 592 97.75 -23.71 -19.55
N GLY A 593 97.11 -23.16 -18.51
CA GLY A 593 97.62 -22.03 -17.73
C GLY A 593 97.04 -20.66 -18.12
N LEU A 594 95.96 -20.64 -18.92
CA LEU A 594 95.15 -19.44 -19.23
C LEU A 594 93.68 -19.83 -19.54
N PRO A 595 92.70 -18.91 -19.42
CA PRO A 595 92.84 -17.51 -18.94
C PRO A 595 93.15 -17.43 -17.44
N VAL A 596 93.08 -18.56 -16.72
CA VAL A 596 93.47 -18.67 -15.31
C VAL A 596 94.83 -19.38 -15.21
N PRO A 597 95.85 -18.77 -14.57
CA PRO A 597 97.14 -19.42 -14.33
C PRO A 597 97.01 -20.72 -13.53
N MET A 598 97.78 -21.74 -13.90
CA MET A 598 97.80 -23.05 -13.22
C MET A 598 99.24 -23.53 -13.07
N GLU A 599 99.63 -24.06 -11.91
CA GLU A 599 101.01 -24.51 -11.65
C GLU A 599 101.37 -25.82 -12.36
N ASP A 600 100.40 -26.73 -12.51
CA ASP A 600 100.57 -28.05 -13.14
C ASP A 600 100.32 -28.03 -14.66
N HIS A 601 100.33 -26.83 -15.28
CA HIS A 601 99.97 -26.60 -16.67
C HIS A 601 100.77 -27.44 -17.67
N ALA A 602 102.07 -27.63 -17.43
CA ALA A 602 102.94 -28.46 -18.26
C ALA A 602 102.57 -29.95 -18.20
N GLU A 603 102.21 -30.45 -17.01
CA GLU A 603 101.78 -31.83 -16.84
C GLU A 603 100.43 -32.09 -17.51
N ARG A 604 99.45 -31.19 -17.31
CA ARG A 604 98.12 -31.31 -17.92
C ARG A 604 98.17 -31.29 -19.44
N ILE A 605 98.93 -30.37 -20.04
CA ILE A 605 99.04 -30.32 -21.49
C ILE A 605 99.74 -31.56 -22.05
N LEU A 606 100.70 -32.13 -21.32
CA LEU A 606 101.38 -33.35 -21.77
C LEU A 606 100.45 -34.57 -21.66
N ARG A 607 99.62 -34.66 -20.61
CA ARG A 607 98.54 -35.66 -20.51
C ARG A 607 97.51 -35.51 -21.62
N MET A 608 97.20 -34.27 -22.02
CA MET A 608 96.36 -34.01 -23.18
C MET A 608 97.01 -34.47 -24.47
N ALA A 609 98.31 -34.20 -24.68
CA ALA A 609 99.04 -34.69 -25.84
C ALA A 609 99.00 -36.23 -25.93
N ILE A 610 99.14 -36.94 -24.80
CA ILE A 610 98.99 -38.41 -24.73
C ILE A 610 97.56 -38.82 -25.11
N ARG A 611 96.55 -38.14 -24.57
CA ARG A 611 95.14 -38.41 -24.91
C ARG A 611 94.87 -38.12 -26.39
N MET A 612 95.43 -37.08 -26.98
CA MET A 612 95.27 -36.78 -28.40
C MET A 612 95.76 -37.93 -29.27
N VAL A 613 96.92 -38.51 -28.97
CA VAL A 613 97.42 -39.69 -29.71
C VAL A 613 96.48 -40.89 -29.55
N HIS A 614 96.01 -41.19 -28.35
CA HIS A 614 95.07 -42.30 -28.12
C HIS A 614 93.71 -42.07 -28.80
N ILE A 615 93.13 -40.88 -28.65
CA ILE A 615 91.86 -40.49 -29.27
C ILE A 615 91.98 -40.56 -30.80
N THR A 616 93.09 -40.12 -31.39
CA THR A 616 93.30 -40.26 -32.83
C THR A 616 93.35 -41.72 -33.26
N ARG A 617 94.04 -42.60 -32.50
CA ARG A 617 94.10 -44.05 -32.82
C ARG A 617 92.72 -44.72 -32.73
N GLU A 618 91.96 -44.43 -31.68
CA GLU A 618 90.61 -44.96 -31.50
C GLU A 618 89.66 -44.43 -32.59
N HIS A 619 89.69 -43.13 -32.86
CA HIS A 619 88.85 -42.50 -33.88
C HIS A 619 89.21 -43.00 -35.29
N ALA A 620 90.49 -43.23 -35.58
CA ALA A 620 90.94 -43.85 -36.82
C ALA A 620 90.39 -45.27 -37.00
N LEU A 621 90.42 -46.08 -35.93
CA LEU A 621 89.92 -47.45 -35.93
C LEU A 621 88.40 -47.50 -36.16
N GLU A 622 87.64 -46.68 -35.45
CA GLU A 622 86.18 -46.62 -35.56
C GLU A 622 85.72 -46.18 -36.95
N ASN A 623 86.42 -45.22 -37.56
CA ASN A 623 86.08 -44.69 -38.87
C ASN A 623 86.77 -45.44 -40.02
N LYS A 624 87.51 -46.51 -39.72
CA LYS A 624 88.22 -47.37 -40.70
C LYS A 624 89.18 -46.60 -41.62
N VAL A 625 89.81 -45.56 -41.09
CA VAL A 625 90.80 -44.73 -41.81
C VAL A 625 92.17 -44.87 -41.15
N THR A 626 93.25 -44.63 -41.91
CA THR A 626 94.59 -44.55 -41.32
C THR A 626 94.87 -43.09 -40.99
N MET A 627 94.84 -42.74 -39.71
CA MET A 627 95.19 -41.40 -39.23
C MET A 627 96.24 -41.50 -38.13
N LYS A 628 97.25 -40.66 -38.24
CA LYS A 628 98.29 -40.47 -37.23
C LYS A 628 98.33 -39.01 -36.86
N VAL A 629 98.70 -38.72 -35.63
CA VAL A 629 98.83 -37.33 -35.16
C VAL A 629 100.28 -37.04 -34.78
N ARG A 630 100.74 -35.84 -35.08
CA ARG A 630 101.95 -35.27 -34.48
C ARG A 630 101.51 -34.31 -33.41
N VAL A 631 102.15 -34.35 -32.24
CA VAL A 631 101.90 -33.37 -31.19
C VAL A 631 103.18 -32.68 -30.80
N GLY A 632 103.20 -31.36 -30.87
CA GLY A 632 104.28 -30.51 -30.43
C GLY A 632 103.90 -29.76 -29.16
N VAL A 633 104.74 -29.83 -28.14
CA VAL A 633 104.50 -29.15 -26.86
C VAL A 633 105.68 -28.24 -26.51
N ASN A 634 105.37 -27.00 -26.13
CA ASN A 634 106.34 -26.06 -25.59
C ASN A 634 105.77 -25.31 -24.38
N THR A 635 106.66 -24.86 -23.50
CA THR A 635 106.32 -24.05 -22.32
C THR A 635 107.10 -22.73 -22.35
N GLY A 636 106.43 -21.64 -22.01
CA GLY A 636 107.03 -20.31 -21.94
C GLY A 636 106.00 -19.18 -21.90
N PRO A 637 106.44 -17.91 -21.97
CA PRO A 637 105.56 -16.75 -21.90
C PRO A 637 104.73 -16.55 -23.18
N VAL A 638 103.51 -16.02 -23.01
CA VAL A 638 102.58 -15.65 -24.10
C VAL A 638 101.80 -14.38 -23.78
N VAL A 639 101.23 -13.76 -24.79
CA VAL A 639 100.20 -12.72 -24.67
C VAL A 639 98.89 -13.30 -25.19
N ALA A 640 97.80 -13.19 -24.44
CA ALA A 640 96.47 -13.61 -24.86
C ALA A 640 95.49 -12.42 -24.85
N GLY A 641 94.53 -12.38 -25.76
CA GLY A 641 93.64 -11.23 -25.85
C GLY A 641 92.46 -11.43 -26.81
N VAL A 642 91.47 -10.54 -26.69
CA VAL A 642 90.26 -10.56 -27.54
C VAL A 642 90.42 -9.58 -28.71
N ILE A 643 90.24 -10.06 -29.93
CA ILE A 643 90.26 -9.26 -31.16
C ILE A 643 88.89 -9.32 -31.85
N GLY A 644 88.45 -8.19 -32.40
CA GLY A 644 87.23 -8.07 -33.21
C GLY A 644 86.14 -7.21 -32.57
N ARG A 645 85.26 -6.62 -33.39
CA ARG A 645 84.09 -5.82 -32.93
C ARG A 645 82.74 -6.50 -33.16
N SER A 646 82.64 -7.34 -34.20
CA SER A 646 81.42 -8.07 -34.57
C SER A 646 81.53 -9.58 -34.38
N LYS A 647 82.76 -10.10 -34.35
CA LYS A 647 83.09 -11.48 -33.96
C LYS A 647 84.26 -11.40 -33.00
N TYR A 648 84.00 -11.58 -31.71
CA TYR A 648 85.04 -11.61 -30.70
C TYR A 648 85.79 -12.94 -30.79
N ILE A 649 87.12 -12.89 -30.90
CA ILE A 649 88.00 -14.06 -30.92
C ILE A 649 89.04 -13.90 -29.82
N TYR A 650 89.14 -14.87 -28.92
CA TYR A 650 90.21 -14.95 -27.93
C TYR A 650 91.36 -15.80 -28.48
N ASP A 651 92.57 -15.23 -28.59
CA ASP A 651 93.72 -15.89 -29.25
C ASP A 651 95.04 -15.57 -28.51
N LEU A 652 96.12 -16.29 -28.87
CA LEU A 652 97.46 -16.16 -28.26
C LEU A 652 98.54 -15.77 -29.27
N TRP A 653 99.50 -14.99 -28.79
CA TRP A 653 100.70 -14.59 -29.51
C TRP A 653 101.94 -14.74 -28.64
N GLY A 654 103.05 -15.14 -29.26
CA GLY A 654 104.33 -15.23 -28.60
C GLY A 654 105.25 -16.27 -29.23
N ASP A 655 106.52 -16.16 -28.88
CA ASP A 655 107.55 -17.10 -29.34
C ASP A 655 107.25 -18.54 -28.89
N THR A 656 106.64 -18.68 -27.72
CA THR A 656 106.22 -19.97 -27.14
C THR A 656 105.24 -20.72 -28.05
N VAL A 657 104.25 -20.02 -28.60
CA VAL A 657 103.23 -20.58 -29.50
C VAL A 657 103.88 -21.03 -30.81
N ASN A 658 104.74 -20.19 -31.38
CA ASN A 658 105.46 -20.51 -32.60
C ASN A 658 106.35 -21.75 -32.42
N LEU A 659 107.09 -21.83 -31.31
CA LEU A 659 107.96 -22.96 -31.05
C LEU A 659 107.18 -24.26 -30.80
N ALA A 660 106.00 -24.21 -30.14
CA ALA A 660 105.11 -25.37 -30.01
C ALA A 660 104.64 -25.89 -31.38
N SER A 661 104.19 -25.00 -32.26
CA SER A 661 103.82 -25.34 -33.64
C SER A 661 105.01 -25.91 -34.44
N ARG A 662 106.24 -25.41 -34.20
CA ARG A 662 107.44 -25.98 -34.81
C ARG A 662 107.78 -27.37 -34.28
N MET A 663 107.59 -27.62 -32.99
CA MET A 663 107.75 -28.96 -32.43
C MET A 663 106.77 -29.96 -33.03
N GLU A 664 105.55 -29.53 -33.34
CA GLU A 664 104.58 -30.36 -34.05
C GLU A 664 105.06 -30.63 -35.48
N SER A 665 105.30 -29.58 -36.27
CA SER A 665 105.59 -29.71 -37.70
C SER A 665 106.87 -30.50 -38.01
N GLY A 666 107.86 -30.43 -37.10
CA GLY A 666 109.11 -31.21 -37.16
C GLY A 666 109.05 -32.54 -36.40
N GLY A 667 107.90 -32.90 -35.84
CA GLY A 667 107.68 -34.12 -35.06
C GLY A 667 107.55 -35.36 -35.94
N LEU A 668 107.72 -36.55 -35.34
CA LEU A 668 107.50 -37.82 -36.02
C LEU A 668 106.04 -38.27 -35.88
N PRO A 669 105.46 -38.99 -36.87
CA PRO A 669 104.10 -39.50 -36.77
C PRO A 669 103.87 -40.35 -35.51
N ASP A 670 102.74 -40.15 -34.85
CA ASP A 670 102.35 -40.81 -33.58
C ASP A 670 103.35 -40.60 -32.43
N THR A 671 104.06 -39.48 -32.43
CA THR A 671 104.95 -39.10 -31.33
C THR A 671 104.59 -37.73 -30.79
N ILE A 672 104.94 -37.52 -29.52
CA ILE A 672 104.83 -36.22 -28.86
C ILE A 672 106.24 -35.67 -28.74
N GLN A 673 106.51 -34.58 -29.44
CA GLN A 673 107.80 -33.88 -29.44
C GLN A 673 107.73 -32.67 -28.53
N VAL A 674 108.70 -32.54 -27.63
CA VAL A 674 108.74 -31.48 -26.63
C VAL A 674 110.08 -30.74 -26.64
N THR A 675 110.04 -29.47 -26.21
CA THR A 675 111.23 -28.62 -26.04
C THR A 675 111.93 -28.84 -24.70
N ARG A 676 113.15 -28.30 -24.55
CA ARG A 676 113.91 -28.36 -23.28
C ARG A 676 113.13 -27.86 -22.06
N PRO A 677 112.42 -26.72 -22.10
CA PRO A 677 111.63 -26.26 -20.95
C PRO A 677 110.57 -27.27 -20.48
N VAL A 678 109.94 -28.00 -21.41
CA VAL A 678 108.96 -29.05 -21.06
C VAL A 678 109.66 -30.26 -20.47
N TYR A 679 110.75 -30.71 -21.09
CA TYR A 679 111.56 -31.83 -20.59
C TYR A 679 112.08 -31.57 -19.17
N GLU A 680 112.72 -30.43 -18.93
CA GLU A 680 113.27 -30.10 -17.60
C GLU A 680 112.22 -30.07 -16.49
N LYS A 681 110.99 -29.63 -16.81
CA LYS A 681 109.87 -29.62 -15.85
C LYS A 681 109.29 -31.00 -15.56
N LEU A 682 109.43 -31.95 -16.48
CA LEU A 682 108.66 -33.21 -16.47
C LEU A 682 109.51 -34.48 -16.51
N LYS A 683 110.83 -34.38 -16.63
CA LYS A 683 111.77 -35.52 -16.70
C LYS A 683 111.67 -36.50 -15.54
N ASP A 684 111.23 -36.04 -14.37
CA ASP A 684 111.06 -36.88 -13.17
C ASP A 684 109.70 -37.60 -13.13
N LYS A 685 108.74 -37.20 -13.98
CA LYS A 685 107.37 -37.74 -14.04
C LYS A 685 107.10 -38.57 -15.29
N PHE A 686 107.83 -38.32 -16.38
CA PHE A 686 107.61 -38.96 -17.68
C PHE A 686 108.94 -39.40 -18.29
N SER A 687 108.91 -40.49 -19.08
CA SER A 687 110.08 -41.00 -19.77
C SER A 687 110.25 -40.32 -21.13
N PHE A 688 111.40 -39.71 -21.35
CA PHE A 688 111.75 -39.04 -22.61
C PHE A 688 112.97 -39.68 -23.26
N GLU A 689 112.97 -39.70 -24.59
CA GLU A 689 114.12 -40.10 -25.40
C GLU A 689 114.71 -38.88 -26.12
N PRO A 690 116.03 -38.63 -26.06
CA PRO A 690 116.63 -37.49 -26.73
C PRO A 690 116.52 -37.64 -28.25
N ARG A 691 115.90 -36.66 -28.91
CA ARG A 691 115.82 -36.60 -30.38
C ARG A 691 117.13 -36.08 -30.99
N GLY A 692 117.88 -35.31 -30.21
CA GLY A 692 119.05 -34.54 -30.63
C GLY A 692 118.68 -33.13 -31.08
N MET A 693 119.62 -32.47 -31.76
CA MET A 693 119.41 -31.14 -32.33
C MET A 693 118.58 -31.27 -33.62
N ILE A 694 117.41 -30.62 -33.65
CA ILE A 694 116.56 -30.51 -34.84
C ILE A 694 116.64 -29.10 -35.43
N GLU A 695 116.70 -29.00 -36.76
CA GLU A 695 116.66 -27.70 -37.43
C GLU A 695 115.24 -27.13 -37.43
N VAL A 696 115.07 -25.98 -36.77
CA VAL A 696 113.78 -25.28 -36.66
C VAL A 696 113.84 -24.00 -37.48
N LYS A 697 112.97 -23.90 -38.48
CA LYS A 697 112.86 -22.74 -39.37
C LYS A 697 112.68 -21.43 -38.57
N GLY A 698 113.69 -20.55 -38.64
CA GLY A 698 113.72 -19.25 -37.97
C GLY A 698 114.31 -19.24 -36.54
N LYS A 699 114.75 -20.40 -36.03
CA LYS A 699 115.37 -20.55 -34.68
C LYS A 699 116.75 -21.21 -34.72
N GLY A 700 117.09 -21.91 -35.80
CA GLY A 700 118.32 -22.71 -35.93
C GLY A 700 118.16 -24.09 -35.28
N SER A 701 119.27 -24.68 -34.86
CA SER A 701 119.30 -25.98 -34.18
C SER A 701 118.75 -25.89 -32.74
N VAL A 702 117.60 -26.53 -32.50
CA VAL A 702 116.93 -26.61 -31.19
C VAL A 702 117.00 -28.04 -30.68
N GLU A 703 117.32 -28.24 -29.40
CA GLU A 703 117.30 -29.56 -28.78
C GLU A 703 115.86 -30.00 -28.50
N ALA A 704 115.52 -31.23 -28.89
CA ALA A 704 114.18 -31.80 -28.71
C ALA A 704 114.21 -33.18 -28.05
N TRP A 705 113.09 -33.54 -27.43
CA TRP A 705 112.86 -34.84 -26.80
C TRP A 705 111.55 -35.43 -27.33
N LEU A 706 111.52 -36.75 -27.47
CA LEU A 706 110.30 -37.49 -27.75
C LEU A 706 109.78 -38.10 -26.45
N LEU A 707 108.50 -37.96 -26.19
CA LEU A 707 107.85 -38.69 -25.11
C LEU A 707 107.74 -40.17 -25.49
N ARG A 708 108.11 -41.06 -24.57
CA ARG A 708 107.87 -42.49 -24.72
C ARG A 708 106.42 -42.80 -24.31
N LEU A 709 105.59 -43.06 -25.32
CA LEU A 709 104.16 -43.35 -25.20
C LEU A 709 103.85 -44.74 -24.65
#